data_AF-A0A5E5QHW6-F1
#
_entry.id   AF-A0A5E5QHW6-F1
#
_cell.length_a   1.000
_cell.length_b   1.000
_cell.length_c   1.000
_cell.angle_alpha   90.00
_cell.angle_beta   90.00
_cell.angle_gamma   90.00
#
_symmetry.space_group_name_H-M   'P 1'
#
loop_
_entity.id
_entity.type
_entity.pdbx_description
1 polymer ?
#
loop_
_entity_poly.entity_id
_entity_poly.type
_entity_poly.pdbx_seq_one_letter_code
_entity_poly.pdbx_strand_id
1 'polypeptide(L)'
;YDSGNGTINAEVTGRTTQIEVNADGTKTMLTGGTKTVYSWDTDKGEITQKTETVKNYSEALKNPLDDFDDHLPLMDEMMQSLDTLIEDEGERKKCYDFLNKLKEDIQQVREMNYESSVEFLREIASDIEENLGTQAIKVKLEKVHRFVQSRIENPFVSSLIDKMYKNKSGSDIDKKLEMLEGMKSELDAYQENQSKYEPAAQNFLDGLRFFIDSSQRSQYALQQWEKFTVPDTHEVTPFSKNTYHVFVQLEDDSVIAEGATFLTGKHFTNSTLIQMDKEGNYLVVHGLSLSEIPEASDIKLVFNGHGNDKGLETTIAGRTYRDIVNDIVTLREDFPKNSNIEKVSMLGCSLGSDFSKNTLIGLKENDIETKVSSRLYDVTIEEKSGRKFADDAYHLEEGKVLWGYKEGKVSRLDPYSDERYHVVISIAEDGSLQLDRPIENLKGDLKVRVIAGSFEQTSKVLSDFKGQLPVDASMKQISIKLGEGESDWYAQRDALSYAGLMDTLSRQTDADVLSYSISGSNRGSFAYHYKNNSLTHVGGTTGTDGRRYAYKFFDEKYSSVRSFYIKEDTDVVYDLSKTLGPKTPKILMMTDEYSLQDLLEQFKGAMEMSSTPVSEIQIITKNNAISIDEYKSMVKFLSTELGVKVKAFEALSSTHPWLSLNHGDSQVTLDMDARHLAETQPHNDQKLQDWDLPNQEQINKLKAESQKTKPQLANHDHQVLIQTEPDDNVKDSTLKLALKHPTQTTIVQMQKDGTYRVVYGTDLDKITGRVKLSVVGYGRKTQEGGDTLGGRSATELSTNITKLNQALTNDATIRHISLVGCNLDNPTDNSTSTYAAQTLQNLKEIGVTSTSARSDYVAIGPDGRKLTSSTGTDAWKHKDS
;
A
#
# COMPACT_ATOMS: atom_id res chain seq x y z
N TYR A 1 4.59 11.89 -59.28
CA TYR A 1 5.85 12.37 -58.73
C TYR A 1 5.56 13.57 -57.83
N ASP A 2 5.29 13.41 -56.54
CA ASP A 2 5.30 12.19 -55.71
C ASP A 2 4.14 12.18 -54.71
N SER A 3 3.64 10.98 -54.48
CA SER A 3 2.37 10.63 -53.83
C SER A 3 2.62 9.93 -52.49
N GLY A 4 1.80 10.25 -51.48
CA GLY A 4 1.44 9.33 -50.40
C GLY A 4 2.30 9.38 -49.13
N ASN A 5 1.69 9.80 -48.02
CA ASN A 5 1.41 8.96 -46.85
C ASN A 5 0.78 9.82 -45.77
N GLY A 6 -0.56 9.91 -45.78
CA GLY A 6 -1.26 10.11 -44.53
C GLY A 6 -0.90 8.92 -43.64
N THR A 7 -0.40 9.17 -42.44
CA THR A 7 -0.21 8.13 -41.43
C THR A 7 -1.59 7.59 -41.08
N ILE A 8 -1.98 6.55 -41.79
CA ILE A 8 -3.11 5.71 -41.46
C ILE A 8 -2.66 4.94 -40.23
N ASN A 9 -3.03 5.39 -39.03
CA ASN A 9 -2.93 4.54 -37.85
C ASN A 9 -3.87 3.36 -38.11
N ALA A 10 -3.30 2.23 -38.51
CA ALA A 10 -4.03 0.99 -38.64
C ALA A 10 -4.37 0.53 -37.23
N GLU A 11 -5.58 0.87 -36.77
CA GLU A 11 -6.12 0.32 -35.54
C GLU A 11 -6.61 -1.11 -35.81
N VAL A 12 -6.02 -2.08 -35.13
CA VAL A 12 -6.49 -3.46 -35.15
C VAL A 12 -7.20 -3.72 -33.84
N THR A 13 -8.46 -4.12 -33.91
CA THR A 13 -9.25 -4.43 -32.72
C THR A 13 -9.28 -5.93 -32.48
N GLY A 14 -8.69 -6.37 -31.37
CA GLY A 14 -8.80 -7.73 -30.86
C GLY A 14 -10.01 -7.85 -29.91
N ARG A 15 -10.69 -9.00 -29.96
CA ARG A 15 -11.85 -9.29 -29.09
C ARG A 15 -11.71 -10.72 -28.57
N THR A 16 -11.98 -10.93 -27.28
CA THR A 16 -11.75 -12.21 -26.58
C THR A 16 -12.98 -13.15 -26.54
N THR A 17 -14.06 -12.78 -27.23
CA THR A 17 -15.36 -13.49 -27.24
C THR A 17 -15.86 -13.74 -28.68
N GLN A 18 -16.87 -14.59 -28.83
CA GLN A 18 -17.59 -14.77 -30.10
C GLN A 18 -18.22 -13.44 -30.55
N ILE A 19 -18.08 -13.16 -31.85
CA ILE A 19 -18.60 -11.96 -32.50
C ILE A 19 -19.75 -12.39 -33.40
N GLU A 20 -20.90 -11.73 -33.24
CA GLU A 20 -21.98 -11.82 -34.20
C GLU A 20 -21.90 -10.62 -35.14
N VAL A 21 -21.98 -10.88 -36.45
CA VAL A 21 -22.09 -9.82 -37.46
C VAL A 21 -23.56 -9.70 -37.80
N ASN A 22 -24.18 -8.60 -37.39
CA ASN A 22 -25.59 -8.35 -37.61
C ASN A 22 -25.87 -8.09 -39.10
N ALA A 23 -27.14 -8.23 -39.49
CA ALA A 23 -27.58 -8.09 -40.88
C ALA A 23 -27.29 -6.70 -41.50
N ASP A 24 -27.14 -5.67 -40.67
CA ASP A 24 -26.77 -4.30 -41.08
C ASP A 24 -25.24 -4.07 -41.18
N GLY A 25 -24.44 -5.12 -40.95
CA GLY A 25 -22.98 -5.08 -40.99
C GLY A 25 -22.32 -4.61 -39.68
N THR A 26 -23.09 -4.29 -38.65
CA THR A 26 -22.55 -4.00 -37.31
C THR A 26 -22.07 -5.29 -36.63
N LYS A 27 -21.11 -5.17 -35.71
CA LYS A 27 -20.50 -6.33 -35.02
C LYS A 27 -20.74 -6.24 -33.53
N THR A 28 -21.52 -7.17 -32.99
CA THR A 28 -21.85 -7.24 -31.56
C THR A 28 -21.01 -8.32 -30.88
N MET A 29 -20.53 -8.03 -29.66
CA MET A 29 -19.78 -9.01 -28.83
C MET A 29 -20.74 -9.69 -27.87
N LEU A 30 -20.65 -11.01 -27.72
CA LEU A 30 -21.40 -11.75 -26.69
C LEU A 30 -20.77 -11.55 -25.29
N THR A 31 -21.59 -11.65 -24.24
CA THR A 31 -21.36 -11.20 -22.85
C THR A 31 -19.99 -11.58 -22.26
N GLY A 32 -19.35 -10.64 -21.55
CA GLY A 32 -18.06 -10.85 -20.87
C GLY A 32 -16.81 -10.60 -21.74
N GLY A 33 -16.98 -10.12 -22.98
CA GLY A 33 -15.88 -9.82 -23.89
C GLY A 33 -15.08 -8.58 -23.51
N THR A 34 -13.77 -8.64 -23.69
CA THR A 34 -12.88 -7.48 -23.57
C THR A 34 -12.55 -6.97 -24.98
N LYS A 35 -12.64 -5.65 -25.18
CA LYS A 35 -12.14 -5.02 -26.40
C LYS A 35 -10.71 -4.54 -26.16
N THR A 36 -9.78 -5.05 -26.95
CA THR A 36 -8.40 -4.56 -26.96
C THR A 36 -8.18 -3.81 -28.26
N VAL A 37 -7.84 -2.52 -28.15
CA VAL A 37 -7.45 -1.70 -29.30
C VAL A 37 -5.93 -1.72 -29.38
N TYR A 38 -5.40 -2.24 -30.48
CA TYR A 38 -3.99 -2.21 -30.80
C TYR A 38 -3.73 -1.05 -31.78
N SER A 39 -2.90 -0.12 -31.35
CA SER A 39 -2.52 1.07 -32.12
C SER A 39 -1.04 1.01 -32.40
N TRP A 40 -0.64 1.20 -33.66
CA TRP A 40 0.78 1.30 -34.01
C TRP A 40 1.28 2.73 -33.72
N ASP A 41 2.27 2.85 -32.83
CA ASP A 41 2.94 4.13 -32.55
C ASP A 41 4.07 4.33 -33.58
N THR A 42 3.86 5.25 -34.53
CA THR A 42 4.83 5.52 -35.60
C THR A 42 6.12 6.17 -35.13
N ASP A 43 6.12 6.86 -33.99
CA ASP A 43 7.30 7.57 -33.48
C ASP A 43 8.21 6.62 -32.68
N LYS A 44 7.63 5.59 -32.07
CA LYS A 44 8.35 4.56 -31.32
C LYS A 44 8.58 3.25 -32.09
N GLY A 45 7.83 3.02 -33.16
CA GLY A 45 7.94 1.82 -33.99
C GLY A 45 7.42 0.55 -33.32
N GLU A 46 6.46 0.67 -32.38
CA GLU A 46 5.93 -0.45 -31.60
C GLU A 46 4.40 -0.43 -31.48
N ILE A 47 3.82 -1.56 -31.07
CA ILE A 47 2.37 -1.70 -30.83
C ILE A 47 2.05 -1.27 -29.40
N THR A 48 1.14 -0.31 -29.26
CA THR A 48 0.54 0.06 -27.98
C THR A 48 -0.85 -0.58 -27.86
N GLN A 49 -1.24 -1.03 -26.66
CA GLN A 49 -2.55 -1.65 -26.43
C GLN A 49 -3.33 -0.92 -25.33
N LYS A 50 -4.62 -0.67 -25.58
CA LYS A 50 -5.59 -0.20 -24.58
C LYS A 50 -6.68 -1.25 -24.42
N THR A 51 -6.89 -1.69 -23.19
CA THR A 51 -7.93 -2.66 -22.83
C THR A 51 -9.08 -1.92 -22.18
N GLU A 52 -10.26 -1.96 -22.78
CA GLU A 52 -11.47 -1.36 -22.22
C GLU A 52 -12.42 -2.47 -21.77
N THR A 53 -12.69 -2.52 -20.46
CA THR A 53 -13.78 -3.30 -19.90
C THR A 53 -15.05 -2.50 -20.14
N VAL A 54 -15.92 -2.95 -21.04
CA VAL A 54 -17.19 -2.26 -21.29
C VAL A 54 -18.09 -2.47 -20.07
N LYS A 55 -18.29 -1.43 -19.26
CA LYS A 55 -19.35 -1.37 -18.23
C LYS A 55 -20.70 -1.23 -18.94
N ASN A 56 -21.22 -2.31 -19.52
CA ASN A 56 -22.64 -2.37 -19.90
C ASN A 56 -23.40 -3.11 -18.79
N TYR A 57 -23.81 -2.34 -17.78
CA TYR A 57 -24.69 -2.75 -16.69
C TYR A 57 -26.14 -3.04 -17.16
N SER A 58 -26.46 -2.88 -18.44
CA SER A 58 -27.81 -3.06 -19.00
C SER A 58 -27.94 -4.15 -20.06
N GLU A 59 -26.86 -4.59 -20.72
CA GLU A 59 -26.97 -5.50 -21.89
C GLU A 59 -26.89 -6.99 -21.54
N ALA A 60 -26.46 -7.35 -20.32
CA ALA A 60 -26.53 -8.75 -19.86
C ALA A 60 -27.95 -9.19 -19.49
N LEU A 61 -28.88 -8.23 -19.38
CA LEU A 61 -30.31 -8.48 -19.47
C LEU A 61 -30.67 -8.31 -20.95
N LYS A 62 -30.59 -9.37 -21.76
CA LYS A 62 -31.37 -9.40 -23.00
C LYS A 62 -32.78 -8.95 -22.65
N ASN A 63 -33.30 -7.96 -23.37
CA ASN A 63 -34.63 -7.44 -23.13
C ASN A 63 -35.56 -8.66 -23.02
N PRO A 64 -36.23 -8.91 -21.89
CA PRO A 64 -37.14 -10.06 -21.75
C PRO A 64 -38.32 -10.00 -22.75
N LEU A 65 -38.35 -8.95 -23.59
CA LEU A 65 -39.26 -8.63 -24.67
C LEU A 65 -38.69 -8.95 -26.08
N ASP A 66 -37.57 -9.66 -26.22
CA ASP A 66 -37.00 -10.03 -27.54
C ASP A 66 -37.95 -10.87 -28.41
N ASP A 67 -38.92 -11.58 -27.82
CA ASP A 67 -39.92 -12.39 -28.53
C ASP A 67 -41.13 -11.59 -29.07
N PHE A 68 -41.18 -10.25 -28.90
CA PHE A 68 -42.29 -9.44 -29.44
C PHE A 68 -42.31 -9.39 -30.97
N ASP A 69 -41.17 -9.57 -31.63
CA ASP A 69 -41.07 -9.57 -33.10
C ASP A 69 -41.88 -10.70 -33.74
N ASP A 70 -42.05 -11.82 -33.06
CA ASP A 70 -42.86 -12.95 -33.53
C ASP A 70 -44.36 -12.64 -33.50
N HIS A 71 -44.75 -11.57 -32.81
CA HIS A 71 -46.13 -11.13 -32.66
C HIS A 71 -46.49 -9.89 -33.50
N LEU A 72 -45.50 -9.15 -34.04
CA LEU A 72 -45.74 -8.04 -34.98
C LEU A 72 -46.40 -8.50 -36.29
N PRO A 73 -46.01 -9.62 -36.93
CA PRO A 73 -46.69 -10.15 -38.12
C PRO A 73 -48.14 -10.54 -37.84
N LEU A 74 -48.47 -10.94 -36.61
CA LEU A 74 -49.83 -11.27 -36.21
C LEU A 74 -50.73 -10.02 -36.26
N MET A 75 -50.19 -8.84 -35.92
CA MET A 75 -50.91 -7.56 -36.00
C MET A 75 -51.14 -7.15 -37.44
N ASP A 76 -50.15 -7.32 -38.31
CA ASP A 76 -50.28 -7.07 -39.75
C ASP A 76 -51.30 -8.01 -40.40
N GLU A 77 -51.30 -9.28 -40.03
CA GLU A 77 -52.30 -10.25 -40.49
C GLU A 77 -53.71 -9.89 -39.99
N MET A 78 -53.84 -9.44 -38.74
CA MET A 78 -55.11 -8.98 -38.17
C MET A 78 -55.61 -7.74 -38.93
N MET A 79 -54.75 -6.75 -39.19
CA MET A 79 -55.08 -5.53 -39.94
C MET A 79 -55.54 -5.84 -41.37
N GLN A 80 -54.84 -6.73 -42.08
CA GLN A 80 -55.21 -7.15 -43.45
C GLN A 80 -56.54 -7.93 -43.49
N SER A 81 -56.88 -8.61 -42.40
CA SER A 81 -58.12 -9.38 -42.30
C SER A 81 -59.34 -8.52 -41.94
N LEU A 82 -59.17 -7.27 -41.49
CA LEU A 82 -60.28 -6.43 -41.02
C LEU A 82 -61.34 -6.15 -42.09
N ASP A 83 -60.94 -5.97 -43.35
CA ASP A 83 -61.86 -5.70 -44.48
C ASP A 83 -62.84 -6.85 -44.73
N THR A 84 -62.43 -8.08 -44.42
CA THR A 84 -63.26 -9.29 -44.58
C THR A 84 -64.01 -9.69 -43.32
N LEU A 85 -63.57 -9.19 -42.16
CA LEU A 85 -64.06 -9.59 -40.85
C LEU A 85 -65.05 -8.60 -40.22
N ILE A 86 -65.04 -7.34 -40.65
CA ILE A 86 -65.88 -6.27 -40.10
C ILE A 86 -66.55 -5.52 -41.26
N GLU A 87 -67.89 -5.65 -41.35
CA GLU A 87 -68.68 -4.98 -42.39
C GLU A 87 -68.85 -3.48 -42.11
N ASP A 88 -68.98 -3.09 -40.84
CA ASP A 88 -69.14 -1.70 -40.44
C ASP A 88 -67.84 -0.91 -40.62
N GLU A 89 -67.90 0.13 -41.45
CA GLU A 89 -66.73 0.92 -41.83
C GLU A 89 -66.17 1.73 -40.65
N GLY A 90 -67.02 2.15 -39.72
CA GLY A 90 -66.64 2.89 -38.52
C GLY A 90 -65.92 2.01 -37.49
N GLU A 91 -66.43 0.81 -37.23
CA GLU A 91 -65.80 -0.18 -36.35
C GLU A 91 -64.50 -0.73 -36.93
N ARG A 92 -64.48 -0.98 -38.24
CA ARG A 92 -63.28 -1.41 -38.97
C ARG A 92 -62.14 -0.39 -38.83
N LYS A 93 -62.45 0.89 -39.04
CA LYS A 93 -61.46 1.96 -38.89
C LYS A 93 -60.93 2.05 -37.46
N LYS A 94 -61.81 1.98 -36.46
CA LYS A 94 -61.39 1.97 -35.04
C LYS A 94 -60.47 0.80 -34.69
N CYS A 95 -60.79 -0.41 -35.17
CA CYS A 95 -59.94 -1.58 -34.94
C CYS A 95 -58.58 -1.45 -35.65
N TYR A 96 -58.55 -0.87 -36.85
CA TYR A 96 -57.31 -0.62 -37.57
C TYR A 96 -56.42 0.38 -36.83
N ASP A 97 -56.99 1.51 -36.40
CA ASP A 97 -56.27 2.55 -35.63
C ASP A 97 -55.72 1.99 -34.31
N PHE A 98 -56.50 1.16 -33.60
CA PHE A 98 -56.06 0.49 -32.38
C PHE A 98 -54.91 -0.49 -32.63
N LEU A 99 -55.01 -1.37 -33.64
CA LEU A 99 -53.94 -2.34 -33.94
C LEU A 99 -52.66 -1.65 -34.39
N ASN A 100 -52.77 -0.53 -35.12
CA ASN A 100 -51.60 0.26 -35.52
C ASN A 100 -50.95 0.94 -34.30
N LYS A 101 -51.76 1.52 -33.39
CA LYS A 101 -51.26 2.07 -32.12
C LYS A 101 -50.58 0.99 -31.27
N LEU A 102 -51.22 -0.17 -31.10
CA LEU A 102 -50.66 -1.29 -30.33
C LEU A 102 -49.31 -1.77 -30.90
N LYS A 103 -49.18 -1.78 -32.24
CA LYS A 103 -47.93 -2.12 -32.93
C LYS A 103 -46.83 -1.10 -32.63
N GLU A 104 -47.15 0.20 -32.66
CA GLU A 104 -46.24 1.29 -32.30
C GLU A 104 -45.85 1.23 -30.82
N ASP A 105 -46.82 1.05 -29.92
CA ASP A 105 -46.60 0.93 -28.48
C ASP A 105 -45.65 -0.24 -28.17
N ILE A 106 -45.87 -1.41 -28.77
CA ILE A 106 -44.98 -2.57 -28.61
C ILE A 106 -43.56 -2.29 -29.11
N GLN A 107 -43.41 -1.59 -30.23
CA GLN A 107 -42.09 -1.20 -30.74
C GLN A 107 -41.41 -0.20 -29.79
N GLN A 108 -42.18 0.70 -29.21
CA GLN A 108 -41.68 1.70 -28.27
C GLN A 108 -41.18 1.05 -26.97
N VAL A 109 -41.86 0.03 -26.45
CA VAL A 109 -41.41 -0.72 -25.26
C VAL A 109 -39.98 -1.26 -25.45
N ARG A 110 -39.58 -1.59 -26.69
CA ARG A 110 -38.22 -2.12 -26.99
C ARG A 110 -37.11 -1.12 -26.70
N GLU A 111 -37.41 0.16 -26.79
CA GLU A 111 -36.46 1.26 -26.63
C GLU A 111 -36.47 1.84 -25.19
N MET A 112 -37.34 1.32 -24.31
CA MET A 112 -37.50 1.79 -22.93
C MET A 112 -36.62 1.04 -21.92
N ASN A 113 -36.31 1.70 -20.80
CA ASN A 113 -35.75 1.03 -19.62
C ASN A 113 -36.82 0.16 -18.91
N TYR A 114 -36.39 -0.77 -18.04
CA TYR A 114 -37.28 -1.78 -17.43
C TYR A 114 -38.42 -1.19 -16.58
N GLU A 115 -38.17 -0.14 -15.80
CA GLU A 115 -39.19 0.48 -14.94
C GLU A 115 -40.29 1.16 -15.78
N SER A 116 -39.88 1.89 -16.82
CA SER A 116 -40.81 2.51 -17.77
C SER A 116 -41.54 1.48 -18.64
N SER A 117 -40.87 0.37 -18.98
CA SER A 117 -41.47 -0.68 -19.80
C SER A 117 -42.53 -1.48 -19.04
N VAL A 118 -42.38 -1.72 -17.74
CA VAL A 118 -43.38 -2.46 -16.94
C VAL A 118 -44.67 -1.66 -16.77
N GLU A 119 -44.60 -0.36 -16.45
CA GLU A 119 -45.78 0.50 -16.38
C GLU A 119 -46.46 0.61 -17.75
N PHE A 120 -45.67 0.79 -18.81
CA PHE A 120 -46.20 0.89 -20.17
C PHE A 120 -46.80 -0.45 -20.66
N LEU A 121 -46.24 -1.60 -20.28
CA LEU A 121 -46.83 -2.92 -20.55
C LEU A 121 -48.16 -3.12 -19.83
N ARG A 122 -48.33 -2.57 -18.61
CA ARG A 122 -49.63 -2.57 -17.91
C ARG A 122 -50.66 -1.73 -18.64
N GLU A 123 -50.27 -0.57 -19.17
CA GLU A 123 -51.12 0.26 -20.03
C GLU A 123 -51.52 -0.50 -21.30
N ILE A 124 -50.57 -1.14 -21.98
CA ILE A 124 -50.83 -1.98 -23.16
C ILE A 124 -51.80 -3.13 -22.84
N ALA A 125 -51.61 -3.81 -21.71
CA ALA A 125 -52.52 -4.88 -21.29
C ALA A 125 -53.94 -4.34 -21.05
N SER A 126 -54.07 -3.20 -20.37
CA SER A 126 -55.35 -2.51 -20.13
C SER A 126 -56.02 -2.09 -21.44
N ASP A 127 -55.26 -1.49 -22.37
CA ASP A 127 -55.74 -1.08 -23.68
C ASP A 127 -56.26 -2.27 -24.50
N ILE A 128 -55.60 -3.43 -24.40
CA ILE A 128 -56.06 -4.68 -25.02
C ILE A 128 -57.37 -5.17 -24.36
N GLU A 129 -57.48 -5.14 -23.03
CA GLU A 129 -58.70 -5.50 -22.29
C GLU A 129 -59.89 -4.61 -22.62
N GLU A 130 -59.67 -3.30 -22.77
CA GLU A 130 -60.71 -2.34 -23.14
C GLU A 130 -61.21 -2.52 -24.58
N ASN A 131 -60.35 -3.03 -25.47
CA ASN A 131 -60.65 -3.23 -26.90
C ASN A 131 -60.97 -4.71 -27.27
N LEU A 132 -61.06 -5.61 -26.30
CA LEU A 132 -61.37 -7.05 -26.46
C LEU A 132 -62.83 -7.36 -26.90
N GLY A 133 -63.62 -6.34 -27.24
CA GLY A 133 -65.04 -6.43 -27.60
C GLY A 133 -65.36 -6.87 -29.04
N THR A 134 -64.40 -6.82 -29.98
CA THR A 134 -64.64 -7.17 -31.39
C THR A 134 -64.43 -8.67 -31.63
N GLN A 135 -65.54 -9.40 -31.82
CA GLN A 135 -65.56 -10.87 -31.87
C GLN A 135 -64.67 -11.49 -32.95
N ALA A 136 -64.32 -10.71 -33.98
CA ALA A 136 -63.57 -11.17 -35.14
C ALA A 136 -62.03 -11.27 -34.95
N ILE A 137 -61.46 -10.51 -34.01
CA ILE A 137 -59.99 -10.50 -33.74
C ILE A 137 -59.62 -11.00 -32.33
N LYS A 138 -60.64 -11.22 -31.49
CA LYS A 138 -60.53 -11.58 -30.07
C LYS A 138 -59.55 -12.71 -29.77
N VAL A 139 -59.64 -13.85 -30.46
CA VAL A 139 -58.79 -15.03 -30.18
C VAL A 139 -57.31 -14.78 -30.46
N LYS A 140 -56.99 -13.95 -31.47
CA LYS A 140 -55.61 -13.58 -31.79
C LYS A 140 -55.10 -12.52 -30.80
N LEU A 141 -55.95 -11.56 -30.43
CA LEU A 141 -55.63 -10.54 -29.45
C LEU A 141 -55.44 -11.12 -28.04
N GLU A 142 -56.20 -12.15 -27.64
CA GLU A 142 -56.02 -12.91 -26.39
C GLU A 142 -54.68 -13.65 -26.31
N LYS A 143 -54.05 -13.97 -27.45
CA LYS A 143 -52.68 -14.54 -27.47
C LYS A 143 -51.64 -13.45 -27.17
N VAL A 144 -51.79 -12.28 -27.79
CA VAL A 144 -50.94 -11.11 -27.53
C VAL A 144 -51.12 -10.65 -26.09
N HIS A 145 -52.36 -10.60 -25.60
CA HIS A 145 -52.70 -10.23 -24.23
C HIS A 145 -52.05 -11.15 -23.19
N ARG A 146 -52.18 -12.48 -23.33
CA ARG A 146 -51.50 -13.44 -22.44
C ARG A 146 -49.99 -13.35 -22.51
N PHE A 147 -49.45 -13.05 -23.69
CA PHE A 147 -48.03 -12.84 -23.87
C PHE A 147 -47.56 -11.59 -23.10
N VAL A 148 -48.22 -10.45 -23.28
CA VAL A 148 -47.98 -9.20 -22.53
C VAL A 148 -48.14 -9.44 -21.03
N GLN A 149 -49.22 -10.10 -20.59
CA GLN A 149 -49.46 -10.46 -19.20
C GLN A 149 -48.36 -11.36 -18.63
N SER A 150 -47.87 -12.38 -19.34
CA SER A 150 -46.79 -13.23 -18.80
C SER A 150 -45.47 -12.49 -18.56
N ARG A 151 -45.24 -11.35 -19.22
CA ARG A 151 -44.09 -10.46 -18.96
C ARG A 151 -44.34 -9.49 -17.80
N ILE A 152 -45.60 -9.22 -17.50
CA ILE A 152 -46.06 -8.52 -16.28
C ILE A 152 -46.06 -9.48 -15.06
N GLU A 153 -46.22 -10.78 -15.29
CA GLU A 153 -46.62 -11.80 -14.30
C GLU A 153 -45.51 -12.77 -13.80
N ASN A 154 -44.27 -12.33 -13.56
CA ASN A 154 -43.60 -12.86 -12.35
C ASN A 154 -43.50 -11.74 -11.31
N PRO A 155 -44.61 -11.47 -10.58
CA PRO A 155 -44.64 -10.43 -9.57
C PRO A 155 -43.59 -10.66 -8.49
N PHE A 156 -43.17 -11.91 -8.27
CA PHE A 156 -42.15 -12.27 -7.32
C PHE A 156 -40.76 -11.82 -7.80
N VAL A 157 -40.34 -12.16 -9.03
CA VAL A 157 -39.09 -11.67 -9.63
C VAL A 157 -39.11 -10.15 -9.78
N SER A 158 -40.23 -9.57 -10.22
CA SER A 158 -40.41 -8.12 -10.28
C SER A 158 -40.25 -7.48 -8.89
N SER A 159 -40.81 -8.09 -7.83
CA SER A 159 -40.63 -7.60 -6.45
C SER A 159 -39.19 -7.71 -5.96
N LEU A 160 -38.42 -8.71 -6.39
CA LEU A 160 -37.00 -8.85 -6.06
C LEU A 160 -36.14 -7.85 -6.83
N ILE A 161 -36.44 -7.59 -8.10
CA ILE A 161 -35.80 -6.55 -8.90
C ILE A 161 -36.08 -5.18 -8.28
N ASP A 162 -37.34 -4.91 -7.93
CA ASP A 162 -37.74 -3.72 -7.17
C ASP A 162 -36.99 -3.61 -5.85
N LYS A 163 -36.88 -4.72 -5.11
CA LYS A 163 -36.11 -4.78 -3.87
C LYS A 163 -34.64 -4.48 -4.12
N MET A 164 -34.04 -4.95 -5.22
CA MET A 164 -32.66 -4.65 -5.60
C MET A 164 -32.45 -3.18 -5.96
N TYR A 165 -33.38 -2.59 -6.71
CA TYR A 165 -33.35 -1.16 -7.04
C TYR A 165 -33.68 -0.25 -5.85
N LYS A 166 -34.57 -0.67 -4.94
CA LYS A 166 -34.97 0.09 -3.75
C LYS A 166 -33.97 -0.03 -2.61
N ASN A 167 -33.39 -1.22 -2.42
CA ASN A 167 -32.45 -1.45 -1.34
C ASN A 167 -31.05 -0.96 -1.65
N LYS A 168 -30.73 -0.53 -2.90
CA LYS A 168 -29.40 -0.10 -3.39
C LYS A 168 -28.39 -0.27 -2.26
N SER A 169 -27.95 -1.50 -2.01
CA SER A 169 -27.35 -1.91 -0.72
C SER A 169 -25.91 -1.40 -0.56
N GLY A 170 -25.72 -0.20 -1.07
CA GLY A 170 -24.54 0.58 -1.20
C GLY A 170 -23.45 -0.02 -2.02
N SER A 171 -22.40 0.77 -2.06
CA SER A 171 -21.05 0.30 -2.32
C SER A 171 -20.50 -0.55 -1.16
N ASP A 172 -21.18 -0.63 -0.01
CA ASP A 172 -20.85 -1.50 1.12
C ASP A 172 -20.96 -3.00 0.73
N ILE A 173 -19.81 -3.66 0.60
CA ILE A 173 -19.75 -5.01 0.03
C ILE A 173 -20.41 -6.06 0.91
N ASP A 174 -20.37 -5.90 2.24
CA ASP A 174 -20.93 -6.85 3.19
C ASP A 174 -22.46 -6.78 3.15
N LYS A 175 -23.02 -5.56 3.19
CA LYS A 175 -24.48 -5.36 3.08
C LYS A 175 -25.01 -5.76 1.72
N LYS A 176 -24.25 -5.51 0.67
CA LYS A 176 -24.60 -5.93 -0.69
C LYS A 176 -24.67 -7.46 -0.82
N LEU A 177 -23.71 -8.18 -0.25
CA LEU A 177 -23.74 -9.64 -0.23
C LEU A 177 -24.89 -10.18 0.62
N GLU A 178 -25.14 -9.61 1.79
CA GLU A 178 -26.28 -9.98 2.63
C GLU A 178 -27.62 -9.84 1.88
N MET A 179 -27.82 -8.71 1.19
CA MET A 179 -28.99 -8.48 0.36
C MET A 179 -29.12 -9.51 -0.76
N LEU A 180 -28.05 -9.75 -1.53
CA LEU A 180 -28.07 -10.65 -2.68
C LEU A 180 -28.31 -12.11 -2.28
N GLU A 181 -27.67 -12.59 -1.22
CA GLU A 181 -27.89 -13.95 -0.69
C GLU A 181 -29.30 -14.11 -0.10
N GLY A 182 -29.85 -13.05 0.51
CA GLY A 182 -31.24 -13.00 0.92
C GLY A 182 -32.20 -13.17 -0.27
N MET A 183 -31.98 -12.42 -1.36
CA MET A 183 -32.78 -12.54 -2.58
C MET A 183 -32.68 -13.93 -3.22
N LYS A 184 -31.47 -14.50 -3.28
CA LYS A 184 -31.25 -15.85 -3.77
C LYS A 184 -32.01 -16.87 -2.94
N SER A 185 -31.97 -16.77 -1.62
CA SER A 185 -32.70 -17.66 -0.71
C SER A 185 -34.22 -17.56 -0.90
N GLU A 186 -34.74 -16.34 -1.08
CA GLU A 186 -36.16 -16.11 -1.39
C GLU A 186 -36.54 -16.77 -2.74
N LEU A 187 -35.67 -16.66 -3.75
CA LEU A 187 -35.88 -17.21 -5.09
C LEU A 187 -35.78 -18.74 -5.15
N ASP A 188 -34.82 -19.33 -4.45
CA ASP A 188 -34.69 -20.78 -4.30
C ASP A 188 -35.96 -21.35 -3.65
N ALA A 189 -36.44 -20.73 -2.56
CA ALA A 189 -37.68 -21.12 -1.90
C ALA A 189 -38.92 -20.94 -2.79
N TYR A 190 -38.96 -19.92 -3.65
CA TYR A 190 -40.01 -19.75 -4.63
C TYR A 190 -40.01 -20.90 -5.65
N GLN A 191 -38.85 -21.25 -6.22
CA GLN A 191 -38.72 -22.32 -7.21
C GLN A 191 -39.07 -23.71 -6.63
N GLU A 192 -38.64 -24.01 -5.41
CA GLU A 192 -38.97 -25.28 -4.73
C GLU A 192 -40.48 -25.49 -4.54
N ASN A 193 -41.23 -24.39 -4.39
CA ASN A 193 -42.69 -24.43 -4.22
C ASN A 193 -43.48 -24.41 -5.54
N GLN A 194 -42.82 -24.26 -6.69
CA GLN A 194 -43.48 -24.28 -7.99
C GLN A 194 -43.64 -25.71 -8.54
N SER A 195 -44.85 -26.02 -9.01
CA SER A 195 -45.17 -27.33 -9.62
C SER A 195 -44.58 -27.51 -11.03
N LYS A 196 -44.10 -26.44 -11.66
CA LYS A 196 -43.47 -26.42 -13.00
C LYS A 196 -42.28 -25.48 -13.01
N TYR A 197 -41.25 -25.86 -13.76
CA TYR A 197 -40.06 -25.04 -14.03
C TYR A 197 -40.44 -23.71 -14.68
N GLU A 198 -39.98 -22.61 -14.10
CA GLU A 198 -40.22 -21.25 -14.61
C GLU A 198 -38.92 -20.61 -15.11
N PRO A 199 -38.75 -20.44 -16.44
CA PRO A 199 -37.51 -19.94 -17.03
C PRO A 199 -37.09 -18.54 -16.56
N ALA A 200 -38.05 -17.64 -16.30
CA ALA A 200 -37.76 -16.27 -15.87
C ALA A 200 -37.10 -16.22 -14.48
N ALA A 201 -37.60 -17.03 -13.54
CA ALA A 201 -37.00 -17.20 -12.22
C ALA A 201 -35.59 -17.79 -12.30
N GLN A 202 -35.37 -18.78 -13.18
CA GLN A 202 -34.05 -19.38 -13.35
C GLN A 202 -33.02 -18.40 -13.95
N ASN A 203 -33.41 -17.65 -14.98
CA ASN A 203 -32.53 -16.65 -15.59
C ASN A 203 -32.14 -15.56 -14.57
N PHE A 204 -33.09 -15.14 -13.72
CA PHE A 204 -32.80 -14.18 -12.66
C PHE A 204 -31.88 -14.79 -11.58
N LEU A 205 -32.06 -16.07 -11.21
CA LEU A 205 -31.17 -16.78 -10.29
C LEU A 205 -29.73 -16.86 -10.84
N ASP A 206 -29.56 -17.15 -12.12
CA ASP A 206 -28.24 -17.22 -12.75
C ASP A 206 -27.55 -15.83 -12.77
N GLY A 207 -28.32 -14.76 -13.02
CA GLY A 207 -27.85 -13.38 -12.89
C GLY A 207 -27.44 -13.03 -11.45
N LEU A 208 -28.28 -13.37 -10.46
CA LEU A 208 -27.97 -13.20 -9.04
C LEU A 208 -26.70 -13.92 -8.63
N ARG A 209 -26.50 -15.17 -9.09
CA ARG A 209 -25.27 -15.94 -8.83
C ARG A 209 -24.04 -15.22 -9.38
N PHE A 210 -24.12 -14.69 -10.60
CA PHE A 210 -23.03 -13.88 -11.16
C PHE A 210 -22.71 -12.65 -10.29
N PHE A 211 -23.72 -11.92 -9.81
CA PHE A 211 -23.51 -10.75 -8.95
C PHE A 211 -22.95 -11.12 -7.57
N ILE A 212 -23.41 -12.22 -6.98
CA ILE A 212 -22.88 -12.78 -5.74
C ILE A 212 -21.41 -13.15 -5.94
N ASP A 213 -21.09 -13.94 -6.96
CA ASP A 213 -19.71 -14.36 -7.25
C ASP A 213 -18.79 -13.15 -7.48
N SER A 214 -19.26 -12.12 -8.20
CA SER A 214 -18.52 -10.89 -8.42
C SER A 214 -18.27 -10.12 -7.12
N SER A 215 -19.31 -10.01 -6.28
CA SER A 215 -19.24 -9.31 -5.00
C SER A 215 -18.37 -10.07 -3.99
N GLN A 216 -18.42 -11.42 -3.97
CA GLN A 216 -17.56 -12.27 -3.16
C GLN A 216 -16.09 -12.13 -3.56
N ARG A 217 -15.78 -12.03 -4.87
CA ARG A 217 -14.41 -11.75 -5.33
C ARG A 217 -13.90 -10.40 -4.85
N SER A 218 -14.72 -9.36 -4.95
CA SER A 218 -14.41 -8.01 -4.44
C SER A 218 -14.19 -8.03 -2.91
N GLN A 219 -15.12 -8.64 -2.16
CA GLN A 219 -15.03 -8.80 -0.71
C GLN A 219 -13.75 -9.55 -0.33
N TYR A 220 -13.47 -10.67 -0.98
CA TYR A 220 -12.26 -11.46 -0.72
C TYR A 220 -11.00 -10.63 -0.97
N ALA A 221 -10.93 -9.89 -2.08
CA ALA A 221 -9.80 -9.01 -2.39
C ALA A 221 -9.62 -7.91 -1.33
N LEU A 222 -10.68 -7.18 -0.97
CA LEU A 222 -10.65 -6.14 0.07
C LEU A 222 -10.34 -6.70 1.46
N GLN A 223 -10.70 -7.96 1.74
CA GLN A 223 -10.34 -8.62 2.98
C GLN A 223 -8.84 -8.90 3.08
N GLN A 224 -8.16 -9.12 1.95
CA GLN A 224 -6.71 -9.33 1.90
C GLN A 224 -5.90 -8.03 2.02
N TRP A 225 -6.52 -6.87 1.77
CA TRP A 225 -5.81 -5.59 1.85
C TRP A 225 -5.23 -5.37 3.25
N GLU A 226 -4.05 -4.76 3.29
CA GLU A 226 -3.35 -4.52 4.54
C GLU A 226 -4.18 -3.61 5.48
N LYS A 227 -4.21 -3.97 6.77
CA LYS A 227 -5.00 -3.28 7.79
C LYS A 227 -4.13 -2.95 9.00
N PHE A 228 -4.05 -1.67 9.30
CA PHE A 228 -3.35 -1.18 10.48
C PHE A 228 -4.34 -0.77 11.57
N THR A 229 -3.88 -0.81 12.82
CA THR A 229 -4.69 -0.31 13.94
C THR A 229 -4.74 1.21 13.87
N VAL A 230 -5.94 1.77 13.79
CA VAL A 230 -6.16 3.23 13.86
C VAL A 230 -5.76 3.73 15.25
N PRO A 231 -4.76 4.64 15.37
CA PRO A 231 -4.31 5.11 16.67
C PRO A 231 -5.22 6.22 17.21
N ASP A 232 -5.50 6.15 18.51
CA ASP A 232 -6.23 7.19 19.27
C ASP A 232 -5.27 8.02 20.14
N THR A 233 -4.18 8.52 19.54
CA THR A 233 -3.11 9.20 20.29
C THR A 233 -3.10 10.72 20.12
N HIS A 234 -3.58 11.22 18.98
CA HIS A 234 -3.51 12.63 18.60
C HIS A 234 -4.86 13.15 18.09
N GLU A 235 -5.93 12.68 18.72
CA GLU A 235 -7.28 13.02 18.31
C GLU A 235 -7.52 14.54 18.35
N VAL A 236 -8.09 15.05 17.28
CA VAL A 236 -8.52 16.43 17.14
C VAL A 236 -10.02 16.52 17.33
N THR A 237 -10.44 17.16 18.42
CA THR A 237 -11.85 17.48 18.67
C THR A 237 -12.43 18.25 17.48
N PRO A 238 -13.57 17.81 16.92
CA PRO A 238 -14.15 18.48 15.78
C PRO A 238 -14.61 19.90 16.16
N PHE A 239 -14.50 20.82 15.20
CA PHE A 239 -14.98 22.18 15.39
C PHE A 239 -16.51 22.25 15.57
N SER A 240 -17.24 21.42 14.84
CA SER A 240 -18.69 21.27 14.94
C SER A 240 -19.00 19.82 15.29
N LYS A 241 -19.97 19.60 16.19
CA LYS A 241 -20.45 18.26 16.52
C LYS A 241 -21.05 17.52 15.31
N ASN A 242 -21.39 18.24 14.24
CA ASN A 242 -21.95 17.65 13.03
C ASN A 242 -20.88 17.32 11.98
N THR A 243 -19.61 17.70 12.16
CA THR A 243 -18.58 17.37 11.16
C THR A 243 -18.11 15.93 11.33
N TYR A 244 -18.23 15.13 10.27
CA TYR A 244 -17.80 13.74 10.24
C TYR A 244 -16.83 13.50 9.07
N HIS A 245 -15.75 12.77 9.29
CA HIS A 245 -14.73 12.50 8.26
C HIS A 245 -14.89 11.09 7.69
N VAL A 246 -14.79 10.95 6.38
CA VAL A 246 -14.76 9.64 5.72
C VAL A 246 -13.49 9.56 4.91
N PHE A 247 -12.59 8.68 5.33
CA PHE A 247 -11.31 8.41 4.68
C PHE A 247 -11.47 7.21 3.76
N VAL A 248 -11.07 7.37 2.50
CA VAL A 248 -11.19 6.38 1.44
C VAL A 248 -9.79 5.97 1.01
N GLN A 249 -9.37 4.76 1.39
CA GLN A 249 -8.15 4.12 0.87
C GLN A 249 -8.46 3.50 -0.49
N LEU A 250 -7.72 3.91 -1.53
CA LEU A 250 -8.00 3.54 -2.92
C LEU A 250 -7.18 2.38 -3.47
N GLU A 251 -6.14 1.92 -2.76
CA GLU A 251 -5.28 0.84 -3.21
C GLU A 251 -4.68 0.02 -2.05
N ASP A 252 -4.27 -1.20 -2.37
CA ASP A 252 -3.58 -2.12 -1.47
C ASP A 252 -2.07 -1.86 -1.48
N ASP A 253 -1.69 -0.75 -0.88
CA ASP A 253 -0.30 -0.34 -0.72
C ASP A 253 -0.04 0.06 0.74
N SER A 254 1.07 -0.42 1.30
CA SER A 254 1.38 -0.25 2.72
C SER A 254 1.48 1.21 3.13
N VAL A 255 2.07 2.06 2.28
CA VAL A 255 2.20 3.51 2.54
C VAL A 255 0.83 4.17 2.55
N ILE A 256 -0.05 3.80 1.63
CA ILE A 256 -1.42 4.34 1.57
C ILE A 256 -2.26 3.84 2.76
N ALA A 257 -2.14 2.57 3.13
CA ALA A 257 -2.86 1.97 4.26
C ALA A 257 -2.45 2.59 5.60
N GLU A 258 -1.14 2.76 5.84
CA GLU A 258 -0.63 3.47 7.01
C GLU A 258 -1.09 4.93 7.02
N GLY A 259 -0.95 5.64 5.89
CA GLY A 259 -1.39 7.02 5.75
C GLY A 259 -2.88 7.21 6.06
N ALA A 260 -3.74 6.35 5.52
CA ALA A 260 -5.19 6.38 5.76
C ALA A 260 -5.52 6.12 7.24
N THR A 261 -4.77 5.23 7.89
CA THR A 261 -4.90 4.92 9.31
C THR A 261 -4.54 6.13 10.19
N PHE A 262 -3.43 6.82 9.91
CA PHE A 262 -3.04 8.01 10.68
C PHE A 262 -3.98 9.20 10.45
N LEU A 263 -4.48 9.38 9.22
CA LEU A 263 -5.50 10.38 8.91
C LEU A 263 -6.79 10.14 9.72
N THR A 264 -7.21 8.88 9.79
CA THR A 264 -8.39 8.45 10.55
C THR A 264 -8.18 8.68 12.05
N GLY A 265 -7.01 8.29 12.58
CA GLY A 265 -6.67 8.46 14.00
C GLY A 265 -6.67 9.91 14.49
N LYS A 266 -6.36 10.87 13.60
CA LYS A 266 -6.49 12.30 13.90
C LYS A 266 -7.94 12.72 14.19
N HIS A 267 -8.92 11.97 13.72
CA HIS A 267 -10.35 12.23 13.92
C HIS A 267 -11.06 10.98 14.47
N PHE A 268 -10.39 10.25 15.37
CA PHE A 268 -10.76 8.91 15.82
C PHE A 268 -12.25 8.74 16.12
N THR A 269 -12.86 9.60 16.97
CA THR A 269 -14.27 9.42 17.36
C THR A 269 -15.30 9.84 16.31
N ASN A 270 -14.92 10.63 15.30
CA ASN A 270 -15.83 11.20 14.30
C ASN A 270 -15.33 10.93 12.88
N SER A 271 -14.82 9.71 12.66
CA SER A 271 -14.39 9.29 11.35
C SER A 271 -14.70 7.83 11.04
N THR A 272 -14.84 7.56 9.75
CA THR A 272 -14.90 6.20 9.20
C THR A 272 -13.78 6.04 8.19
N LEU A 273 -13.07 4.92 8.25
CA LEU A 273 -12.11 4.48 7.22
C LEU A 273 -12.75 3.38 6.40
N ILE A 274 -12.77 3.56 5.08
CA ILE A 274 -13.17 2.54 4.12
C ILE A 274 -12.02 2.21 3.17
N GLN A 275 -11.94 0.96 2.75
CA GLN A 275 -11.09 0.47 1.66
C GLN A 275 -11.96 0.21 0.44
N MET A 276 -11.61 0.79 -0.71
CA MET A 276 -12.46 0.80 -1.91
C MET A 276 -11.75 0.23 -3.14
N ASP A 277 -12.37 -0.77 -3.78
CA ASP A 277 -11.88 -1.39 -5.02
C ASP A 277 -12.17 -0.52 -6.25
N LYS A 278 -11.55 -0.85 -7.41
CA LYS A 278 -11.68 -0.08 -8.67
C LYS A 278 -13.11 0.07 -9.17
N GLU A 279 -13.97 -0.87 -8.82
CA GLU A 279 -15.38 -0.91 -9.19
C GLU A 279 -16.25 0.01 -8.32
N GLY A 280 -15.72 0.48 -7.19
CA GLY A 280 -16.37 1.37 -6.24
C GLY A 280 -17.00 0.64 -5.05
N ASN A 281 -16.85 -0.69 -4.94
CA ASN A 281 -17.26 -1.42 -3.75
C ASN A 281 -16.26 -1.15 -2.62
N TYR A 282 -16.73 -1.10 -1.38
CA TYR A 282 -15.89 -0.87 -0.21
C TYR A 282 -16.18 -1.79 0.95
N LEU A 283 -15.18 -1.89 1.83
CA LEU A 283 -15.26 -2.48 3.15
C LEU A 283 -14.99 -1.40 4.20
N VAL A 284 -15.78 -1.39 5.28
CA VAL A 284 -15.53 -0.53 6.44
C VAL A 284 -14.45 -1.16 7.31
N VAL A 285 -13.35 -0.45 7.54
CA VAL A 285 -12.20 -0.93 8.31
C VAL A 285 -12.19 -0.35 9.73
N HIS A 286 -12.72 0.87 9.89
CA HIS A 286 -12.82 1.54 11.18
C HIS A 286 -14.01 2.50 11.20
N GLY A 287 -14.64 2.66 12.37
CA GLY A 287 -15.74 3.59 12.58
C GLY A 287 -17.10 2.99 12.23
N LEU A 288 -18.11 3.86 12.14
CA LEU A 288 -19.48 3.50 11.79
C LEU A 288 -19.58 3.11 10.31
N SER A 289 -20.54 2.25 9.96
CA SER A 289 -20.96 2.15 8.56
C SER A 289 -21.42 3.52 8.04
N LEU A 290 -21.27 3.78 6.74
CA LEU A 290 -21.64 5.08 6.16
C LEU A 290 -23.11 5.43 6.39
N SER A 291 -24.00 4.42 6.39
CA SER A 291 -25.43 4.57 6.66
C SER A 291 -25.78 4.87 8.12
N GLU A 292 -24.85 4.63 9.04
CA GLU A 292 -25.02 4.80 10.50
C GLU A 292 -24.38 6.09 11.01
N ILE A 293 -23.71 6.85 10.13
CA ILE A 293 -23.19 8.19 10.45
C ILE A 293 -24.37 9.06 10.95
N PRO A 294 -24.15 9.95 11.95
CA PRO A 294 -25.24 10.77 12.48
C PRO A 294 -25.97 11.58 11.40
N GLU A 295 -27.30 11.65 11.50
CA GLU A 295 -28.10 12.47 10.59
C GLU A 295 -27.69 13.94 10.63
N ALA A 296 -27.89 14.65 9.51
CA ALA A 296 -27.52 16.07 9.35
C ALA A 296 -26.03 16.36 9.59
N SER A 297 -25.16 15.36 9.41
CA SER A 297 -23.71 15.54 9.43
C SER A 297 -23.20 16.26 8.17
N ASP A 298 -22.22 17.14 8.39
CA ASP A 298 -21.36 17.73 7.35
C ASP A 298 -20.19 16.76 7.10
N ILE A 299 -20.27 16.00 6.01
CA ILE A 299 -19.30 14.98 5.62
C ILE A 299 -18.10 15.62 4.93
N LYS A 300 -16.90 15.30 5.41
CA LYS A 300 -15.63 15.58 4.75
C LYS A 300 -15.05 14.29 4.18
N LEU A 301 -15.15 14.12 2.86
CA LEU A 301 -14.61 12.98 2.14
C LEU A 301 -13.14 13.22 1.81
N VAL A 302 -12.29 12.24 2.11
CA VAL A 302 -10.84 12.31 1.87
C VAL A 302 -10.38 11.05 1.17
N PHE A 303 -10.00 11.19 -0.10
CA PHE A 303 -9.49 10.11 -0.93
C PHE A 303 -7.96 10.06 -0.83
N ASN A 304 -7.44 8.90 -0.44
CA ASN A 304 -6.02 8.64 -0.25
C ASN A 304 -5.53 7.57 -1.24
N GLY A 305 -4.49 7.88 -1.98
CA GLY A 305 -3.89 7.01 -3.00
C GLY A 305 -2.76 7.72 -3.73
N HIS A 306 -1.89 6.96 -4.37
CA HIS A 306 -0.76 7.44 -5.15
C HIS A 306 -1.24 8.32 -6.31
N GLY A 307 -0.59 9.47 -6.48
CA GLY A 307 -0.79 10.30 -7.66
C GLY A 307 0.11 9.86 -8.79
N ASN A 308 -0.38 9.90 -10.03
CA ASN A 308 0.45 9.70 -11.21
C ASN A 308 0.21 10.82 -12.22
N ASP A 309 1.27 11.58 -12.51
CA ASP A 309 1.32 12.64 -13.50
C ASP A 309 2.05 12.22 -14.80
N LYS A 310 2.60 11.01 -14.86
CA LYS A 310 3.48 10.53 -15.95
C LYS A 310 2.74 10.03 -17.19
N GLY A 311 1.44 10.32 -17.33
CA GLY A 311 0.58 9.90 -18.45
C GLY A 311 -0.05 11.08 -19.20
N LEU A 312 -0.89 10.78 -20.21
CA LEU A 312 -1.68 11.79 -20.92
C LEU A 312 -2.82 12.39 -20.07
N GLU A 313 -3.22 11.73 -18.98
CA GLU A 313 -4.27 12.15 -18.05
C GLU A 313 -3.82 11.90 -16.60
N THR A 314 -4.04 12.87 -15.72
CA THR A 314 -3.67 12.78 -14.29
C THR A 314 -4.63 11.85 -13.53
N THR A 315 -4.10 10.98 -12.68
CA THR A 315 -4.89 10.00 -11.92
C THR A 315 -4.49 9.88 -10.46
N ILE A 316 -5.42 9.42 -9.61
CA ILE A 316 -5.18 8.99 -8.23
C ILE A 316 -5.49 7.49 -8.10
N ALA A 317 -4.54 6.66 -7.67
CA ALA A 317 -4.65 5.20 -7.67
C ALA A 317 -5.11 4.62 -9.03
N GLY A 318 -4.70 5.27 -10.14
CA GLY A 318 -5.13 4.92 -11.49
C GLY A 318 -6.58 5.29 -11.85
N ARG A 319 -7.25 6.14 -11.06
CA ARG A 319 -8.58 6.69 -11.33
C ARG A 319 -8.52 8.08 -11.94
N THR A 320 -9.31 8.30 -12.97
CA THR A 320 -9.55 9.64 -13.53
C THR A 320 -10.48 10.46 -12.64
N TYR A 321 -10.61 11.76 -12.94
CA TYR A 321 -11.58 12.59 -12.23
C TYR A 321 -13.04 12.09 -12.41
N ARG A 322 -13.35 11.43 -13.54
CA ARG A 322 -14.70 10.89 -13.81
C ARG A 322 -14.99 9.68 -12.94
N ASP A 323 -13.98 8.82 -12.74
CA ASP A 323 -14.10 7.66 -11.85
C ASP A 323 -14.38 8.14 -10.42
N ILE A 324 -13.63 9.14 -9.94
CA ILE A 324 -13.85 9.75 -8.63
C ILE A 324 -15.25 10.38 -8.49
N VAL A 325 -15.75 11.07 -9.52
CA VAL A 325 -17.12 11.60 -9.51
C VAL A 325 -18.13 10.46 -9.35
N ASN A 326 -18.00 9.38 -10.11
CA ASN A 326 -18.88 8.21 -10.01
C ASN A 326 -18.81 7.55 -8.63
N ASP A 327 -17.61 7.42 -8.07
CA ASP A 327 -17.40 6.86 -6.73
C ASP A 327 -18.11 7.72 -5.67
N ILE A 328 -18.00 9.05 -5.75
CA ILE A 328 -18.66 9.98 -4.81
C ILE A 328 -20.18 9.96 -4.97
N VAL A 329 -20.69 9.94 -6.21
CA VAL A 329 -22.13 9.83 -6.48
C VAL A 329 -22.70 8.53 -5.92
N THR A 330 -21.94 7.44 -6.00
CA THR A 330 -22.34 6.15 -5.41
C THR A 330 -22.32 6.22 -3.89
N LEU A 331 -21.22 6.72 -3.29
CA LEU A 331 -21.10 6.90 -1.84
C LEU A 331 -22.19 7.82 -1.26
N ARG A 332 -22.70 8.78 -2.04
CA ARG A 332 -23.77 9.69 -1.62
C ARG A 332 -25.03 8.93 -1.21
N GLU A 333 -25.33 7.83 -1.90
CA GLU A 333 -26.49 6.98 -1.62
C GLU A 333 -26.35 6.20 -0.30
N ASP A 334 -25.10 5.99 0.14
CA ASP A 334 -24.79 5.22 1.36
C ASP A 334 -24.83 6.09 2.62
N PHE A 335 -24.83 7.41 2.47
CA PHE A 335 -24.95 8.33 3.59
C PHE A 335 -26.41 8.56 3.99
N PRO A 336 -26.67 8.99 5.25
CA PRO A 336 -28.01 9.39 5.67
C PRO A 336 -28.55 10.49 4.75
N LYS A 337 -29.83 10.44 4.38
CA LYS A 337 -30.47 11.37 3.42
C LYS A 337 -30.25 12.85 3.74
N ASN A 338 -30.22 13.19 5.02
CA ASN A 338 -30.06 14.57 5.50
C ASN A 338 -28.60 15.02 5.67
N SER A 339 -27.63 14.14 5.41
CA SER A 339 -26.21 14.51 5.43
C SER A 339 -25.86 15.43 4.26
N ASN A 340 -24.78 16.20 4.39
CA ASN A 340 -24.26 17.07 3.35
C ASN A 340 -22.79 16.75 3.08
N ILE A 341 -22.37 16.63 1.82
CA ILE A 341 -20.95 16.52 1.48
C ILE A 341 -20.36 17.93 1.47
N GLU A 342 -19.86 18.40 2.62
CA GLU A 342 -19.31 19.77 2.78
C GLU A 342 -18.04 19.96 1.95
N LYS A 343 -17.19 18.91 1.88
CA LYS A 343 -15.92 18.98 1.17
C LYS A 343 -15.41 17.61 0.72
N VAL A 344 -14.75 17.61 -0.43
CA VAL A 344 -13.97 16.50 -0.97
C VAL A 344 -12.49 16.87 -1.06
N SER A 345 -11.60 16.01 -0.58
CA SER A 345 -10.15 16.20 -0.60
C SER A 345 -9.45 15.03 -1.27
N MET A 346 -8.61 15.31 -2.26
CA MET A 346 -7.77 14.33 -2.95
C MET A 346 -6.34 14.43 -2.41
N LEU A 347 -5.79 13.31 -1.91
CA LEU A 347 -4.46 13.22 -1.30
C LEU A 347 -3.50 12.36 -2.14
N GLY A 348 -3.49 12.57 -3.46
CA GLY A 348 -2.43 12.05 -4.32
C GLY A 348 -1.36 13.10 -4.60
N CYS A 349 -0.12 12.65 -4.78
CA CYS A 349 1.00 13.50 -5.19
C CYS A 349 0.71 14.16 -6.54
N SER A 350 1.01 15.46 -6.65
CA SER A 350 1.10 16.16 -7.94
C SER A 350 -0.13 16.01 -8.86
N LEU A 351 -1.34 15.94 -8.30
CA LEU A 351 -2.59 15.77 -9.07
C LEU A 351 -2.97 16.98 -9.94
N GLY A 352 -2.24 18.09 -9.82
CA GLY A 352 -2.51 19.30 -10.57
C GLY A 352 -3.82 19.99 -10.17
N SER A 353 -4.04 21.16 -10.77
CA SER A 353 -5.18 22.01 -10.45
C SER A 353 -6.47 21.60 -11.17
N ASP A 354 -6.35 20.98 -12.35
CA ASP A 354 -7.50 20.66 -13.20
C ASP A 354 -8.26 19.43 -12.71
N PHE A 355 -7.59 18.47 -12.07
CA PHE A 355 -8.22 17.27 -11.53
C PHE A 355 -9.36 17.62 -10.54
N SER A 356 -9.09 18.45 -9.54
CA SER A 356 -10.09 18.87 -8.55
C SER A 356 -11.14 19.81 -9.14
N LYS A 357 -10.77 20.65 -10.12
CA LYS A 357 -11.71 21.53 -10.83
C LYS A 357 -12.74 20.72 -11.65
N ASN A 358 -12.27 19.73 -12.41
CA ASN A 358 -13.12 18.89 -13.24
C ASN A 358 -14.00 17.97 -12.37
N THR A 359 -13.46 17.46 -11.26
CA THR A 359 -14.24 16.73 -10.24
C THR A 359 -15.38 17.61 -9.71
N LEU A 360 -15.11 18.87 -9.32
CA LEU A 360 -16.15 19.78 -8.83
C LEU A 360 -17.26 19.99 -9.86
N ILE A 361 -16.91 20.19 -11.14
CA ILE A 361 -17.88 20.38 -12.22
C ILE A 361 -18.75 19.12 -12.37
N GLY A 362 -18.12 17.94 -12.45
CA GLY A 362 -18.85 16.67 -12.58
C GLY A 362 -19.76 16.36 -11.38
N LEU A 363 -19.36 16.74 -10.16
CA LEU A 363 -20.22 16.63 -8.98
C LEU A 363 -21.43 17.55 -9.07
N LYS A 364 -21.26 18.78 -9.56
CA LYS A 364 -22.37 19.73 -9.74
C LYS A 364 -23.37 19.25 -10.80
N GLU A 365 -22.89 18.58 -11.85
CA GLU A 365 -23.74 17.93 -12.88
C GLU A 365 -24.58 16.78 -12.31
N ASN A 366 -24.19 16.23 -11.15
CA ASN A 366 -24.91 15.18 -10.42
C ASN A 366 -25.57 15.73 -9.14
N ASP A 367 -25.94 17.03 -9.13
CA ASP A 367 -26.63 17.72 -8.03
C ASP A 367 -25.89 17.70 -6.66
N ILE A 368 -24.58 17.46 -6.65
CA ILE A 368 -23.72 17.54 -5.47
C ILE A 368 -22.95 18.86 -5.48
N GLU A 369 -23.45 19.86 -4.73
CA GLU A 369 -22.76 21.13 -4.57
C GLU A 369 -21.81 21.11 -3.37
N THR A 370 -20.50 21.18 -3.62
CA THR A 370 -19.47 21.04 -2.60
C THR A 370 -18.23 21.87 -2.91
N LYS A 371 -17.13 21.66 -2.16
CA LYS A 371 -15.80 22.17 -2.45
C LYS A 371 -14.85 21.00 -2.68
N VAL A 372 -13.97 21.11 -3.67
CA VAL A 372 -13.01 20.05 -3.99
C VAL A 372 -11.59 20.57 -3.92
N SER A 373 -10.70 19.85 -3.22
CA SER A 373 -9.27 20.18 -3.16
C SER A 373 -8.38 19.06 -3.68
N SER A 374 -7.26 19.43 -4.28
CA SER A 374 -6.16 18.54 -4.65
C SER A 374 -4.83 19.11 -4.16
N ARG A 375 -3.83 18.23 -4.05
CA ARG A 375 -2.44 18.58 -3.76
C ARG A 375 -1.67 18.78 -5.07
N LEU A 376 -0.80 19.78 -5.09
CA LEU A 376 -0.03 20.17 -6.28
C LEU A 376 1.40 19.67 -6.27
N TYR A 377 1.89 19.22 -5.11
CA TYR A 377 3.21 18.64 -4.92
C TYR A 377 3.09 17.27 -4.25
N ASP A 378 4.23 16.69 -3.92
CA ASP A 378 4.33 15.45 -3.17
C ASP A 378 3.68 15.59 -1.80
N VAL A 379 3.00 14.53 -1.38
CA VAL A 379 2.17 14.52 -0.17
C VAL A 379 2.74 13.53 0.81
N THR A 380 3.12 14.05 1.98
CA THR A 380 3.53 13.22 3.11
C THR A 380 2.44 13.26 4.17
N ILE A 381 2.09 12.09 4.69
CA ILE A 381 1.25 11.97 5.89
C ILE A 381 2.16 11.53 7.03
N GLU A 382 2.22 12.35 8.07
CA GLU A 382 3.09 12.07 9.18
C GLU A 382 2.54 10.96 10.09
N GLU A 383 3.44 10.02 10.40
CA GLU A 383 3.21 8.90 11.30
C GLU A 383 2.64 9.36 12.65
N LYS A 384 1.64 8.63 13.14
CA LYS A 384 0.90 8.85 14.41
C LYS A 384 0.08 10.13 14.49
N SER A 385 0.47 11.23 13.85
CA SER A 385 -0.21 12.52 13.98
C SER A 385 -1.32 12.73 12.93
N GLY A 386 -1.23 12.06 11.77
CA GLY A 386 -2.13 12.27 10.63
C GLY A 386 -2.03 13.68 10.04
N ARG A 387 -0.95 14.43 10.32
CA ARG A 387 -0.70 15.74 9.69
C ARG A 387 -0.29 15.53 8.25
N LYS A 388 -0.76 16.45 7.40
CA LYS A 388 -0.57 16.42 5.94
C LYS A 388 0.40 17.52 5.55
N PHE A 389 1.44 17.16 4.85
CA PHE A 389 2.45 18.06 4.31
C PHE A 389 2.38 18.05 2.79
N ALA A 390 2.78 19.16 2.18
CA ALA A 390 2.96 19.26 0.74
C ALA A 390 4.40 19.70 0.53
N ASP A 391 5.22 18.86 -0.12
CA ASP A 391 6.66 19.10 -0.26
C ASP A 391 7.35 19.33 1.10
N ASP A 392 6.97 18.50 2.09
CA ASP A 392 7.37 18.56 3.52
C ASP A 392 7.19 19.92 4.22
N ALA A 393 6.43 20.81 3.59
CA ALA A 393 5.97 22.07 4.16
C ALA A 393 4.54 21.92 4.69
N TYR A 394 4.30 22.53 5.85
CA TYR A 394 2.97 22.58 6.45
C TYR A 394 2.24 23.86 6.04
N HIS A 395 0.97 23.74 5.69
CA HIS A 395 0.13 24.89 5.32
C HIS A 395 0.65 25.73 4.14
N LEU A 396 1.44 25.12 3.25
CA LEU A 396 1.91 25.75 2.02
C LEU A 396 0.72 26.05 1.09
N GLU A 397 0.48 27.32 0.76
CA GLU A 397 -0.69 27.76 -0.02
C GLU A 397 -0.57 27.34 -1.49
N GLU A 398 0.63 27.43 -2.06
CA GLU A 398 0.94 27.01 -3.42
C GLU A 398 0.92 25.49 -3.61
N GLY A 399 1.05 24.70 -2.53
CA GLY A 399 0.98 23.24 -2.57
C GLY A 399 -0.45 22.65 -2.58
N LYS A 400 -1.48 23.50 -2.52
CA LYS A 400 -2.89 23.08 -2.45
C LYS A 400 -3.79 23.99 -3.27
N VAL A 401 -4.78 23.40 -3.95
CA VAL A 401 -5.90 24.16 -4.52
C VAL A 401 -7.20 23.77 -3.85
N LEU A 402 -8.12 24.72 -3.79
CA LEU A 402 -9.51 24.50 -3.39
C LEU A 402 -10.41 25.19 -4.42
N TRP A 403 -11.30 24.41 -5.02
CA TRP A 403 -12.32 24.90 -5.93
C TRP A 403 -13.68 24.87 -5.26
N GLY A 404 -14.51 25.86 -5.57
CA GLY A 404 -15.92 25.89 -5.21
C GLY A 404 -16.67 26.88 -6.10
N TYR A 405 -17.98 26.97 -5.91
CA TYR A 405 -18.80 27.95 -6.61
C TYR A 405 -18.88 29.26 -5.82
N LYS A 406 -18.61 30.37 -6.50
CA LYS A 406 -18.86 31.73 -5.99
C LYS A 406 -19.70 32.45 -7.03
N GLU A 407 -20.87 32.95 -6.62
CA GLU A 407 -21.83 33.62 -7.52
C GLU A 407 -22.18 32.75 -8.75
N GLY A 408 -22.36 31.44 -8.54
CA GLY A 408 -22.71 30.48 -9.59
C GLY A 408 -21.57 30.12 -10.55
N LYS A 409 -20.34 30.62 -10.34
CA LYS A 409 -19.18 30.31 -11.19
C LYS A 409 -18.11 29.54 -10.43
N VAL A 410 -17.49 28.58 -11.11
CA VAL A 410 -16.32 27.85 -10.61
C VAL A 410 -15.20 28.86 -10.32
N SER A 411 -14.76 28.90 -9.07
CA SER A 411 -13.79 29.88 -8.57
C SER A 411 -12.76 29.19 -7.68
N ARG A 412 -11.50 29.64 -7.78
CA ARG A 412 -10.46 29.22 -6.83
C ARG A 412 -10.70 29.94 -5.51
N LEU A 413 -10.75 29.18 -4.43
CA LEU A 413 -10.94 29.67 -3.06
C LEU A 413 -9.59 29.67 -2.33
N ASP A 414 -9.55 30.34 -1.17
CA ASP A 414 -8.42 30.18 -0.24
C ASP A 414 -8.27 28.68 0.10
N PRO A 415 -7.08 28.07 -0.12
CA PRO A 415 -6.87 26.64 0.02
C PRO A 415 -7.24 26.07 1.40
N TYR A 416 -7.17 26.89 2.45
CA TYR A 416 -7.43 26.49 3.84
C TYR A 416 -8.66 27.19 4.45
N SER A 417 -9.52 27.78 3.61
CA SER A 417 -10.79 28.40 4.04
C SER A 417 -11.79 27.45 4.70
N ASP A 418 -11.59 26.13 4.56
CA ASP A 418 -12.41 25.12 5.23
C ASP A 418 -11.97 24.81 6.68
N GLU A 419 -10.86 25.39 7.12
CA GLU A 419 -10.42 25.30 8.50
C GLU A 419 -11.22 26.24 9.39
N ARG A 420 -11.99 25.64 10.29
CA ARG A 420 -12.83 26.36 11.24
C ARG A 420 -12.16 26.45 12.61
N TYR A 421 -12.37 27.58 13.28
CA TYR A 421 -11.85 27.90 14.60
C TYR A 421 -12.94 28.54 15.44
N HIS A 422 -12.90 28.26 16.75
CA HIS A 422 -13.88 28.77 17.71
C HIS A 422 -13.69 30.26 17.92
N VAL A 423 -12.45 30.73 17.84
CA VAL A 423 -12.08 32.13 17.98
C VAL A 423 -10.75 32.38 17.27
N VAL A 424 -10.58 33.58 16.73
CA VAL A 424 -9.31 34.09 16.22
C VAL A 424 -8.81 35.19 17.14
N ILE A 425 -7.58 35.05 17.60
CA ILE A 425 -6.85 36.00 18.42
C ILE A 425 -5.90 36.79 17.52
N SER A 426 -5.93 38.12 17.67
CA SER A 426 -4.98 39.04 17.07
C SER A 426 -4.37 39.93 18.16
N ILE A 427 -3.21 40.51 17.88
CA ILE A 427 -2.50 41.41 18.79
C ILE A 427 -2.60 42.83 18.21
N ALA A 428 -3.15 43.75 19.00
CA ALA A 428 -3.24 45.17 18.61
C ALA A 428 -1.84 45.83 18.57
N GLU A 429 -1.76 47.02 17.96
CA GLU A 429 -0.50 47.80 17.92
C GLU A 429 0.05 48.12 19.32
N ASP A 430 -0.82 48.29 20.32
CA ASP A 430 -0.44 48.53 21.73
C ASP A 430 -0.12 47.22 22.50
N GLY A 431 -0.18 46.07 21.83
CA GLY A 431 0.06 44.75 22.41
C GLY A 431 -1.14 44.13 23.12
N SER A 432 -2.33 44.73 23.05
CA SER A 432 -3.54 44.21 23.69
C SER A 432 -4.20 43.06 22.90
N LEU A 433 -4.93 42.21 23.63
CA LEU A 433 -5.71 41.08 23.11
C LEU A 433 -6.90 41.58 22.27
N GLN A 434 -7.01 41.11 21.03
CA GLN A 434 -8.19 41.31 20.18
C GLN A 434 -8.80 39.97 19.76
N LEU A 435 -10.14 39.91 19.73
CA LEU A 435 -10.91 38.73 19.35
C LEU A 435 -11.81 39.03 18.15
N ASP A 436 -11.99 38.06 17.26
CA ASP A 436 -12.92 38.16 16.13
C ASP A 436 -14.41 38.04 16.53
N ARG A 437 -14.68 37.73 17.81
CA ARG A 437 -16.02 37.58 18.38
C ARG A 437 -16.02 37.75 19.91
N PRO A 438 -17.19 37.95 20.53
CA PRO A 438 -17.31 38.07 21.98
C PRO A 438 -16.88 36.80 22.73
N ILE A 439 -16.13 36.98 23.83
CA ILE A 439 -15.57 35.88 24.62
C ILE A 439 -16.65 35.10 25.40
N GLU A 440 -17.75 35.76 25.76
CA GLU A 440 -18.86 35.19 26.52
C GLU A 440 -19.62 34.10 25.76
N ASN A 441 -19.44 34.05 24.44
CA ASN A 441 -20.09 33.08 23.56
C ASN A 441 -19.29 31.78 23.40
N LEU A 442 -18.07 31.71 23.94
CA LEU A 442 -17.19 30.55 23.80
C LEU A 442 -17.54 29.48 24.84
N LYS A 443 -17.64 28.22 24.40
CA LYS A 443 -17.99 27.07 25.25
C LYS A 443 -17.25 25.81 24.82
N GLY A 444 -16.98 24.93 25.78
CA GLY A 444 -16.37 23.62 25.55
C GLY A 444 -14.89 23.69 25.17
N ASP A 445 -14.49 22.71 24.36
CA ASP A 445 -13.10 22.46 23.98
C ASP A 445 -12.71 23.28 22.75
N LEU A 446 -12.05 24.40 22.98
CA LEU A 446 -11.76 25.40 21.98
C LEU A 446 -10.54 25.05 21.13
N LYS A 447 -10.77 25.10 19.81
CA LYS A 447 -9.76 25.25 18.77
C LYS A 447 -9.58 26.74 18.42
N VAL A 448 -8.43 27.29 18.78
CA VAL A 448 -8.08 28.72 18.70
C VAL A 448 -7.08 28.95 17.55
N ARG A 449 -7.30 30.00 16.75
CA ARG A 449 -6.27 30.52 15.82
C ARG A 449 -5.66 31.78 16.40
N VAL A 450 -4.35 31.95 16.26
CA VAL A 450 -3.62 33.16 16.71
C VAL A 450 -2.85 33.75 15.54
N ILE A 451 -2.99 35.05 15.30
CA ILE A 451 -2.09 35.81 14.44
C ILE A 451 -0.97 36.34 15.32
N ALA A 452 0.25 35.83 15.13
CA ALA A 452 1.35 36.06 16.05
C ALA A 452 1.96 37.46 15.91
N GLY A 453 2.37 38.03 17.06
CA GLY A 453 3.41 39.04 17.15
C GLY A 453 4.73 38.40 17.60
N SER A 454 5.52 39.09 18.42
CA SER A 454 6.67 38.45 19.08
C SER A 454 6.20 37.28 19.95
N PHE A 455 7.13 36.38 20.30
CA PHE A 455 6.81 35.26 21.19
C PHE A 455 6.28 35.76 22.55
N GLU A 456 6.90 36.78 23.12
CA GLU A 456 6.53 37.36 24.41
C GLU A 456 5.14 37.98 24.38
N GLN A 457 4.83 38.73 23.32
CA GLN A 457 3.51 39.32 23.12
C GLN A 457 2.44 38.23 22.98
N THR A 458 2.72 37.23 22.14
CA THR A 458 1.78 36.13 21.86
C THR A 458 1.55 35.27 23.09
N SER A 459 2.60 34.95 23.84
CA SER A 459 2.52 34.21 25.10
C SER A 459 1.70 34.98 26.14
N LYS A 460 1.91 36.30 26.27
CA LYS A 460 1.13 37.14 27.18
C LYS A 460 -0.35 37.14 26.80
N VAL A 461 -0.67 37.39 25.53
CA VAL A 461 -2.06 37.43 25.04
C VAL A 461 -2.77 36.10 25.24
N LEU A 462 -2.09 34.97 25.05
CA LEU A 462 -2.64 33.64 25.34
C LEU A 462 -2.89 33.40 26.83
N SER A 463 -2.02 33.91 27.72
CA SER A 463 -2.26 33.89 29.17
C SER A 463 -3.47 34.75 29.56
N ASP A 464 -3.55 35.97 29.02
CA ASP A 464 -4.64 36.90 29.27
C ASP A 464 -5.97 36.31 28.78
N PHE A 465 -5.98 35.71 27.60
CA PHE A 465 -7.14 35.01 27.05
C PHE A 465 -7.56 33.83 27.94
N LYS A 466 -6.61 32.98 28.36
CA LYS A 466 -6.89 31.86 29.29
C LYS A 466 -7.55 32.34 30.58
N GLY A 467 -7.08 33.45 31.15
CA GLY A 467 -7.60 34.02 32.38
C GLY A 467 -9.00 34.64 32.25
N GLN A 468 -9.44 34.93 31.03
CA GLN A 468 -10.74 35.55 30.73
C GLN A 468 -11.78 34.54 30.18
N LEU A 469 -11.41 33.27 29.98
CA LEU A 469 -12.33 32.28 29.45
C LEU A 469 -13.52 32.03 30.39
N PRO A 470 -14.73 31.80 29.84
CA PRO A 470 -15.86 31.30 30.60
C PRO A 470 -15.53 29.99 31.33
N VAL A 471 -16.23 29.73 32.43
CA VAL A 471 -15.98 28.55 33.30
C VAL A 471 -16.15 27.22 32.57
N ASP A 472 -17.01 27.17 31.55
CA ASP A 472 -17.29 25.99 30.73
C ASP A 472 -16.46 25.93 29.44
N ALA A 473 -15.46 26.80 29.27
CA ALA A 473 -14.58 26.83 28.11
C ALA A 473 -13.13 26.52 28.48
N SER A 474 -12.45 25.76 27.62
CA SER A 474 -11.01 25.50 27.77
C SER A 474 -10.31 25.47 26.41
N MET A 475 -9.06 25.92 26.34
CA MET A 475 -8.26 25.74 25.13
C MET A 475 -7.80 24.30 25.04
N LYS A 476 -8.11 23.63 23.92
CA LYS A 476 -7.55 22.30 23.61
C LYS A 476 -6.53 22.36 22.49
N GLN A 477 -6.72 23.26 21.54
CA GLN A 477 -5.85 23.36 20.37
C GLN A 477 -5.59 24.81 20.00
N ILE A 478 -4.33 25.11 19.73
CA ILE A 478 -3.87 26.43 19.36
C ILE A 478 -3.10 26.31 18.04
N SER A 479 -3.55 27.02 17.02
CA SER A 479 -2.86 27.16 15.74
C SER A 479 -2.36 28.58 15.60
N ILE A 480 -1.05 28.76 15.59
CA ILE A 480 -0.36 30.04 15.59
C ILE A 480 0.18 30.29 14.18
N LYS A 481 -0.39 31.31 13.53
CA LYS A 481 0.02 31.78 12.21
C LYS A 481 1.13 32.82 12.40
N LEU A 482 2.34 32.46 12.01
CA LEU A 482 3.53 33.32 12.04
C LEU A 482 3.59 34.18 10.77
N GLY A 483 4.16 35.38 10.90
CA GLY A 483 4.44 36.30 9.81
C GLY A 483 5.94 36.53 9.63
N GLU A 484 6.34 37.74 9.26
CA GLU A 484 7.74 38.13 9.10
C GLU A 484 8.27 38.92 10.31
N GLY A 485 9.58 39.19 10.30
CA GLY A 485 10.24 40.02 11.31
C GLY A 485 10.14 39.43 12.71
N GLU A 486 9.59 40.19 13.66
CA GLU A 486 9.47 39.76 15.06
C GLU A 486 8.51 38.57 15.27
N SER A 487 7.64 38.30 14.30
CA SER A 487 6.69 37.19 14.35
C SER A 487 7.22 35.88 13.76
N ASP A 488 8.38 35.90 13.07
CA ASP A 488 9.02 34.69 12.55
C ASP A 488 9.91 34.07 13.63
N TRP A 489 9.30 33.28 14.51
CA TRP A 489 10.00 32.70 15.66
C TRP A 489 11.10 31.70 15.26
N TYR A 490 11.01 31.11 14.07
CA TYR A 490 12.06 30.25 13.54
C TYR A 490 13.26 31.09 13.13
N ALA A 491 13.07 32.19 12.38
CA ALA A 491 14.19 33.06 11.95
C ALA A 491 15.01 33.59 13.14
N GLN A 492 14.39 33.74 14.29
CA GLN A 492 15.03 34.28 15.50
C GLN A 492 15.81 33.26 16.32
N ARG A 493 15.67 31.96 16.06
CA ARG A 493 16.12 30.89 16.97
C ARG A 493 16.57 29.65 16.22
N ASP A 494 17.41 28.83 16.85
CA ASP A 494 17.66 27.48 16.36
C ASP A 494 16.42 26.57 16.56
N ALA A 495 16.40 25.42 15.88
CA ALA A 495 15.27 24.49 15.92
C ALA A 495 14.94 23.96 17.33
N LEU A 496 15.94 23.73 18.18
CA LEU A 496 15.73 23.26 19.56
C LEU A 496 15.10 24.36 20.43
N SER A 497 15.62 25.57 20.31
CA SER A 497 15.08 26.76 20.98
C SER A 497 13.64 27.04 20.53
N TYR A 498 13.33 26.87 19.25
CA TYR A 498 11.97 26.99 18.72
C TYR A 498 11.03 25.89 19.22
N ALA A 499 11.50 24.64 19.30
CA ALA A 499 10.75 23.54 19.93
C ALA A 499 10.39 23.86 21.39
N GLY A 500 11.35 24.43 22.15
CA GLY A 500 11.13 24.85 23.55
C GLY A 500 10.05 25.93 23.71
N LEU A 501 9.80 26.76 22.69
CA LEU A 501 8.69 27.71 22.71
C LEU A 501 7.34 26.98 22.68
N MET A 502 7.21 25.93 21.88
CA MET A 502 5.97 25.12 21.80
C MET A 502 5.66 24.44 23.13
N ASP A 503 6.68 23.86 23.76
CA ASP A 503 6.57 23.23 25.08
C ASP A 503 6.11 24.26 26.13
N THR A 504 6.67 25.46 26.09
CA THR A 504 6.32 26.55 27.01
C THR A 504 4.87 26.97 26.85
N LEU A 505 4.44 27.22 25.61
CA LEU A 505 3.06 27.61 25.30
C LEU A 505 2.07 26.50 25.67
N SER A 506 2.39 25.25 25.35
CA SER A 506 1.53 24.11 25.65
C SER A 506 1.31 23.95 27.16
N ARG A 507 2.39 23.98 27.96
CA ARG A 507 2.28 23.93 29.43
C ARG A 507 1.51 25.11 30.02
N GLN A 508 1.77 26.31 29.51
CA GLN A 508 1.08 27.52 29.97
C GLN A 508 -0.42 27.46 29.68
N THR A 509 -0.80 26.94 28.50
CA THR A 509 -2.18 26.95 28.03
C THR A 509 -2.97 25.68 28.37
N ASP A 510 -2.29 24.57 28.68
CA ASP A 510 -2.86 23.21 28.78
C ASP A 510 -3.52 22.71 27.47
N ALA A 511 -2.89 23.05 26.34
CA ALA A 511 -3.40 22.79 24.99
C ALA A 511 -2.33 22.22 24.07
N ASP A 512 -2.76 21.56 23.00
CA ASP A 512 -1.90 21.23 21.87
C ASP A 512 -1.56 22.50 21.10
N VAL A 513 -0.29 22.65 20.72
CA VAL A 513 0.19 23.87 20.06
C VAL A 513 0.81 23.49 18.72
N LEU A 514 0.42 24.23 17.69
CA LEU A 514 1.01 24.21 16.36
C LEU A 514 1.33 25.66 16.00
N SER A 515 2.55 25.94 15.59
CA SER A 515 2.91 27.16 14.87
C SER A 515 3.36 26.84 13.45
N TYR A 516 3.10 27.75 12.52
CA TYR A 516 3.55 27.63 11.14
C TYR A 516 3.71 28.99 10.49
N SER A 517 4.69 29.10 9.60
CA SER A 517 4.94 30.32 8.84
C SER A 517 4.28 30.27 7.47
N ILE A 518 3.66 31.38 7.09
CA ILE A 518 2.92 31.53 5.83
C ILE A 518 3.63 32.45 4.82
N SER A 519 4.73 33.09 5.21
CA SER A 519 5.42 34.10 4.39
C SER A 519 6.92 34.13 4.71
N GLY A 520 7.66 34.99 3.99
CA GLY A 520 9.11 35.11 4.16
C GLY A 520 9.90 33.87 3.69
N SER A 521 11.17 33.82 4.09
CA SER A 521 12.10 32.73 3.74
C SER A 521 11.79 31.41 4.44
N ASN A 522 11.06 31.45 5.57
CA ASN A 522 10.68 30.27 6.35
C ASN A 522 9.24 29.83 6.07
N ARG A 523 8.60 30.32 5.01
CA ARG A 523 7.28 29.87 4.56
C ARG A 523 7.21 28.34 4.54
N GLY A 524 6.15 27.78 5.09
CA GLY A 524 5.95 26.32 5.15
C GLY A 524 6.62 25.66 6.35
N SER A 525 7.50 26.37 7.07
CA SER A 525 8.06 25.88 8.32
C SER A 525 7.01 25.76 9.41
N PHE A 526 7.21 24.82 10.32
CA PHE A 526 6.26 24.53 11.38
C PHE A 526 6.94 24.03 12.64
N ALA A 527 6.22 24.13 13.74
CA ALA A 527 6.49 23.36 14.94
C ALA A 527 5.17 22.91 15.56
N TYR A 528 5.10 21.69 16.07
CA TYR A 528 3.95 21.27 16.84
C TYR A 528 4.34 20.41 18.04
N HIS A 529 3.53 20.53 19.10
CA HIS A 529 3.64 19.77 20.33
C HIS A 529 2.24 19.42 20.84
N TYR A 530 2.03 18.15 21.16
CA TYR A 530 0.80 17.69 21.80
C TYR A 530 1.03 17.61 23.31
N LYS A 531 0.11 18.13 24.11
CA LYS A 531 0.34 18.38 25.55
C LYS A 531 0.69 17.13 26.39
N ASN A 532 0.23 15.97 25.93
CA ASN A 532 0.45 14.67 26.57
C ASN A 532 1.46 13.81 25.80
N ASN A 533 2.24 14.40 24.88
CA ASN A 533 3.22 13.69 24.07
C ASN A 533 4.63 14.16 24.44
N SER A 534 5.58 13.23 24.49
CA SER A 534 7.00 13.50 24.65
C SER A 534 7.66 14.13 23.41
N LEU A 535 6.99 14.15 22.26
CA LEU A 535 7.54 14.61 20.99
C LEU A 535 7.14 16.05 20.67
N THR A 536 8.12 16.84 20.26
CA THR A 536 7.94 18.12 19.57
C THR A 536 8.60 18.02 18.21
N HIS A 537 7.85 18.21 17.13
CA HIS A 537 8.40 18.20 15.77
C HIS A 537 8.54 19.64 15.28
N VAL A 538 9.70 19.97 14.74
CA VAL A 538 10.02 21.23 14.06
C VAL A 538 10.52 20.92 12.65
N GLY A 539 10.03 21.58 11.60
CA GLY A 539 10.50 21.30 10.24
C GLY A 539 10.07 22.32 9.19
N GLY A 540 10.26 21.96 7.91
CA GLY A 540 9.84 22.75 6.75
C GLY A 540 10.78 23.91 6.42
N THR A 541 12.09 23.76 6.69
CA THR A 541 13.10 24.76 6.31
C THR A 541 14.14 24.20 5.38
N THR A 542 14.46 24.95 4.33
CA THR A 542 15.53 24.62 3.39
C THR A 542 16.87 25.16 3.91
N GLY A 543 17.83 24.27 4.10
CA GLY A 543 19.21 24.59 4.42
C GLY A 543 19.95 25.23 3.24
N THR A 544 21.15 25.74 3.50
CA THR A 544 21.99 26.40 2.48
C THR A 544 22.49 25.45 1.39
N ASP A 545 22.44 24.14 1.66
CA ASP A 545 22.73 23.05 0.73
C ASP A 545 21.55 22.70 -0.19
N GLY A 546 20.40 23.35 -0.01
CA GLY A 546 19.17 23.09 -0.75
C GLY A 546 18.34 21.93 -0.19
N ARG A 547 18.79 21.25 0.87
CA ARG A 547 18.01 20.19 1.53
C ARG A 547 17.00 20.78 2.48
N ARG A 548 15.88 20.08 2.67
CA ARG A 548 14.90 20.38 3.69
C ARG A 548 15.22 19.60 4.95
N TYR A 549 15.10 20.29 6.08
CA TYR A 549 15.41 19.73 7.39
C TYR A 549 14.21 19.72 8.30
N ALA A 550 14.05 18.61 9.01
CA ALA A 550 13.09 18.46 10.09
C ALA A 550 13.71 17.76 11.30
N TYR A 551 13.11 17.98 12.46
CA TYR A 551 13.65 17.65 13.77
C TYR A 551 12.54 17.12 14.67
N LYS A 552 12.73 15.91 15.19
CA LYS A 552 11.84 15.26 16.14
C LYS A 552 12.53 15.24 17.51
N PHE A 553 12.09 16.15 18.39
CA PHE A 553 12.64 16.33 19.73
C PHE A 553 11.84 15.53 20.76
N PHE A 554 12.46 14.54 21.37
CA PHE A 554 11.85 13.67 22.39
C PHE A 554 12.22 14.11 23.81
N ASP A 555 11.27 14.09 24.74
CA ASP A 555 11.50 14.33 26.17
C ASP A 555 12.35 13.20 26.80
N GLU A 556 12.32 12.01 26.21
CA GLU A 556 13.11 10.86 26.64
C GLU A 556 14.61 11.09 26.39
N LYS A 557 15.44 10.54 27.29
CA LYS A 557 16.89 10.64 27.17
C LYS A 557 17.43 9.60 26.18
N TYR A 558 17.72 10.05 24.96
CA TYR A 558 18.52 9.30 23.99
C TYR A 558 19.94 9.87 23.91
N SER A 559 20.95 9.00 23.93
CA SER A 559 22.37 9.38 23.80
C SER A 559 22.80 9.54 22.34
N SER A 560 21.86 9.78 21.42
CA SER A 560 22.13 9.85 19.98
C SER A 560 21.25 10.87 19.26
N VAL A 561 21.78 11.35 18.13
CA VAL A 561 21.02 12.01 17.07
C VAL A 561 20.86 10.97 15.96
N ARG A 562 19.63 10.60 15.59
CA ARG A 562 19.39 9.55 14.59
C ARG A 562 18.77 10.14 13.33
N SER A 563 19.14 9.63 12.16
CA SER A 563 18.43 9.91 10.91
C SER A 563 18.51 8.72 9.95
N PHE A 564 17.66 8.72 8.94
CA PHE A 564 17.68 7.76 7.84
C PHE A 564 18.42 8.35 6.65
N TYR A 565 19.13 7.51 5.90
CA TYR A 565 19.78 7.88 4.67
C TYR A 565 19.15 7.15 3.49
N ILE A 566 18.70 7.94 2.52
CA ILE A 566 18.23 7.53 1.21
C ILE A 566 18.99 8.40 0.21
N LYS A 567 19.59 7.77 -0.83
CA LYS A 567 20.34 8.52 -1.84
C LYS A 567 19.42 9.47 -2.60
N GLU A 568 19.91 10.68 -2.89
CA GLU A 568 19.18 11.75 -3.59
C GLU A 568 17.95 12.29 -2.85
N ASP A 569 17.70 11.83 -1.63
CA ASP A 569 16.66 12.37 -0.77
C ASP A 569 17.00 13.81 -0.37
N THR A 570 16.03 14.70 -0.60
CA THR A 570 16.15 16.12 -0.28
C THR A 570 15.67 16.41 1.13
N ASP A 571 15.02 15.46 1.81
CA ASP A 571 14.32 15.67 3.07
C ASP A 571 14.97 14.86 4.19
N VAL A 572 15.64 15.56 5.11
CA VAL A 572 16.39 14.93 6.20
C VAL A 572 15.70 15.19 7.54
N VAL A 573 15.28 14.10 8.19
CA VAL A 573 14.65 14.14 9.52
C VAL A 573 15.62 13.62 10.58
N TYR A 574 15.88 14.44 11.61
CA TYR A 574 16.70 14.06 12.76
C TYR A 574 15.86 13.82 14.02
N ASP A 575 16.00 12.64 14.62
CA ASP A 575 15.46 12.29 15.92
C ASP A 575 16.49 12.52 17.02
N LEU A 576 16.14 13.29 18.05
CA LEU A 576 17.04 13.57 19.17
C LEU A 576 16.31 13.90 20.48
N SER A 577 17.02 13.73 21.60
CA SER A 577 16.51 14.14 22.91
C SER A 577 16.60 15.65 23.11
N LYS A 578 15.59 16.23 23.78
CA LYS A 578 15.63 17.62 24.30
C LYS A 578 16.69 17.82 25.37
N THR A 579 17.15 16.74 26.02
CA THR A 579 18.16 16.83 27.07
C THR A 579 19.51 17.28 26.51
N LEU A 580 20.11 18.28 27.16
CA LEU A 580 21.47 18.72 26.85
C LEU A 580 22.47 17.67 27.35
N GLY A 581 23.41 17.30 26.50
CA GLY A 581 24.43 16.30 26.79
C GLY A 581 24.97 15.66 25.52
N PRO A 582 26.08 14.89 25.62
CA PRO A 582 26.72 14.29 24.46
C PRO A 582 25.80 13.32 23.73
N LYS A 583 25.68 13.52 22.42
CA LYS A 583 24.90 12.65 21.53
C LYS A 583 25.81 12.10 20.44
N THR A 584 25.75 10.79 20.23
CA THR A 584 26.42 10.12 19.12
C THR A 584 25.54 10.20 17.87
N PRO A 585 26.00 10.82 16.77
CA PRO A 585 25.31 10.74 15.49
C PRO A 585 25.19 9.29 15.01
N LYS A 586 23.98 8.88 14.62
CA LYS A 586 23.70 7.55 14.06
C LYS A 586 22.89 7.69 12.78
N ILE A 587 23.38 7.17 11.67
CA ILE A 587 22.64 7.16 10.40
C ILE A 587 22.30 5.72 10.03
N LEU A 588 21.04 5.48 9.68
CA LEU A 588 20.56 4.20 9.17
C LEU A 588 20.44 4.24 7.65
N MET A 589 21.21 3.38 6.97
CA MET A 589 21.17 3.23 5.51
C MET A 589 19.93 2.44 5.10
N MET A 590 19.06 3.05 4.28
CA MET A 590 17.83 2.44 3.78
C MET A 590 17.95 1.92 2.34
N THR A 591 18.97 2.35 1.60
CA THR A 591 19.22 1.99 0.19
C THR A 591 20.61 1.39 -0.01
N ASP A 592 20.78 0.63 -1.09
CA ASP A 592 22.09 0.13 -1.53
C ASP A 592 22.98 1.20 -2.14
N GLU A 593 22.33 2.14 -2.83
CA GLU A 593 23.04 3.25 -3.41
C GLU A 593 23.30 4.33 -2.36
N TYR A 594 24.48 4.94 -2.42
CA TYR A 594 24.86 6.06 -1.57
C TYR A 594 25.84 7.00 -2.26
N SER A 595 25.89 8.22 -1.74
CA SER A 595 26.89 9.24 -2.06
C SER A 595 27.69 9.53 -0.80
N LEU A 596 29.02 9.40 -0.90
CA LEU A 596 29.93 9.72 0.20
C LEU A 596 29.78 11.18 0.64
N GLN A 597 29.56 12.09 -0.32
CA GLN A 597 29.36 13.50 -0.02
C GLN A 597 28.04 13.73 0.71
N ASP A 598 26.97 13.06 0.30
CA ASP A 598 25.67 13.23 0.94
C ASP A 598 25.66 12.74 2.38
N LEU A 599 26.29 11.58 2.61
CA LEU A 599 26.51 11.02 3.95
C LEU A 599 27.37 11.96 4.81
N LEU A 600 28.42 12.54 4.24
CA LEU A 600 29.29 13.48 4.95
C LEU A 600 28.49 14.70 5.43
N GLU A 601 27.70 15.32 4.55
CA GLU A 601 26.89 16.49 4.92
C GLU A 601 25.82 16.15 5.95
N GLN A 602 25.17 14.99 5.83
CA GLN A 602 24.19 14.55 6.82
C GLN A 602 24.82 14.26 8.19
N PHE A 603 26.03 13.69 8.23
CA PHE A 603 26.76 13.53 9.49
C PHE A 603 27.20 14.87 10.09
N LYS A 604 27.63 15.85 9.28
CA LYS A 604 27.94 17.21 9.77
C LYS A 604 26.71 17.84 10.43
N GLY A 605 25.56 17.78 9.78
CA GLY A 605 24.29 18.26 10.38
C GLY A 605 24.00 17.58 11.71
N ALA A 606 24.06 16.24 11.78
CA ALA A 606 23.86 15.52 13.04
C ALA A 606 24.90 15.89 14.13
N MET A 607 26.15 16.19 13.76
CA MET A 607 27.20 16.60 14.70
C MET A 607 26.93 17.98 15.31
N GLU A 608 26.44 18.94 14.52
CA GLU A 608 26.07 20.28 15.00
C GLU A 608 25.00 20.22 16.12
N MET A 609 24.13 19.21 16.08
CA MET A 609 23.04 19.02 17.04
C MET A 609 23.47 18.32 18.35
N SER A 610 24.70 17.82 18.44
CA SER A 610 25.19 17.10 19.64
C SER A 610 25.45 18.01 20.84
N SER A 611 25.48 19.34 20.64
CA SER A 611 25.79 20.38 21.64
C SER A 611 27.16 20.21 22.34
N THR A 612 27.94 19.20 21.98
CA THR A 612 29.27 18.86 22.53
C THR A 612 30.14 18.27 21.42
N PRO A 613 31.49 18.31 21.54
CA PRO A 613 32.36 17.71 20.54
C PRO A 613 32.06 16.22 20.34
N VAL A 614 31.73 15.86 19.10
CA VAL A 614 31.50 14.47 18.71
C VAL A 614 32.84 13.78 18.51
N SER A 615 33.05 12.67 19.23
CA SER A 615 34.26 11.83 19.10
C SER A 615 34.01 10.54 18.31
N GLU A 616 32.74 10.17 18.12
CA GLU A 616 32.30 8.95 17.47
C GLU A 616 30.99 9.17 16.70
N ILE A 617 30.90 8.57 15.51
CA ILE A 617 29.66 8.40 14.74
C ILE A 617 29.38 6.93 14.45
N GLN A 618 28.11 6.61 14.19
CA GLN A 618 27.67 5.24 13.92
C GLN A 618 26.87 5.15 12.61
N ILE A 619 27.11 4.10 11.85
CA ILE A 619 26.38 3.75 10.63
C ILE A 619 25.66 2.44 10.89
N ILE A 620 24.37 2.37 10.60
CA ILE A 620 23.59 1.13 10.67
C ILE A 620 23.38 0.63 9.24
N THR A 621 23.84 -0.58 8.98
CA THR A 621 23.95 -1.18 7.65
C THR A 621 22.95 -2.31 7.51
N LYS A 622 21.65 -1.98 7.60
CA LYS A 622 20.57 -2.99 7.41
C LYS A 622 20.60 -3.63 6.01
N ASN A 623 21.39 -3.06 5.09
CA ASN A 623 21.52 -3.54 3.73
C ASN A 623 22.82 -4.32 3.49
N ASN A 624 22.69 -5.52 2.93
CA ASN A 624 23.77 -6.46 2.67
C ASN A 624 24.31 -6.41 1.23
N ALA A 625 23.73 -5.62 0.31
CA ALA A 625 24.21 -5.57 -1.07
C ALA A 625 25.47 -4.70 -1.27
N ILE A 626 25.80 -3.82 -0.33
CA ILE A 626 27.08 -3.07 -0.34
C ILE A 626 28.21 -3.99 0.14
N SER A 627 29.28 -4.07 -0.64
CA SER A 627 30.41 -4.94 -0.33
C SER A 627 31.20 -4.47 0.91
N ILE A 628 31.91 -5.40 1.56
CA ILE A 628 32.76 -5.07 2.73
C ILE A 628 33.80 -4.00 2.38
N ASP A 629 34.41 -4.10 1.20
CA ASP A 629 35.49 -3.18 0.81
C ASP A 629 34.96 -1.78 0.48
N GLU A 630 33.73 -1.68 -0.04
CA GLU A 630 33.02 -0.42 -0.16
C GLU A 630 32.71 0.17 1.22
N TYR A 631 32.20 -0.62 2.16
CA TYR A 631 31.97 -0.14 3.53
C TYR A 631 33.26 0.31 4.23
N LYS A 632 34.37 -0.42 4.06
CA LYS A 632 35.69 0.04 4.56
C LYS A 632 36.09 1.37 3.96
N SER A 633 35.86 1.56 2.66
CA SER A 633 36.15 2.80 1.95
C SER A 633 35.30 3.95 2.48
N MET A 634 34.01 3.71 2.72
CA MET A 634 33.08 4.66 3.32
C MET A 634 33.49 5.04 4.75
N VAL A 635 33.74 4.06 5.61
CA VAL A 635 34.19 4.27 7.01
C VAL A 635 35.49 5.07 7.04
N LYS A 636 36.43 4.76 6.15
CA LYS A 636 37.71 5.48 6.04
C LYS A 636 37.53 6.91 5.57
N PHE A 637 36.71 7.13 4.55
CA PHE A 637 36.38 8.47 4.05
C PHE A 637 35.76 9.32 5.17
N LEU A 638 34.69 8.84 5.80
CA LEU A 638 34.00 9.58 6.86
C LEU A 638 34.90 9.86 8.07
N SER A 639 35.70 8.89 8.51
CA SER A 639 36.62 9.09 9.64
C SER A 639 37.67 10.17 9.33
N THR A 640 38.15 10.20 8.08
CA THR A 640 39.16 11.17 7.62
C THR A 640 38.56 12.56 7.54
N GLU A 641 37.42 12.71 6.87
CA GLU A 641 36.79 14.02 6.62
C GLU A 641 36.20 14.65 7.88
N LEU A 642 35.65 13.84 8.79
CA LEU A 642 35.01 14.33 10.02
C LEU A 642 35.98 14.37 11.21
N GLY A 643 37.13 13.71 11.14
CA GLY A 643 38.10 13.69 12.24
C GLY A 643 37.65 12.87 13.46
N VAL A 644 36.77 11.90 13.27
CA VAL A 644 36.11 11.13 14.36
C VAL A 644 36.27 9.62 14.20
N LYS A 645 36.00 8.89 15.28
CA LYS A 645 35.84 7.44 15.22
C LYS A 645 34.56 7.08 14.47
N VAL A 646 34.63 6.09 13.59
CA VAL A 646 33.46 5.59 12.85
C VAL A 646 33.25 4.13 13.21
N LYS A 647 32.00 3.75 13.48
CA LYS A 647 31.57 2.37 13.75
C LYS A 647 30.39 1.99 12.86
N ALA A 648 30.42 0.80 12.27
CA ALA A 648 29.29 0.23 11.54
C ALA A 648 28.66 -0.92 12.31
N PHE A 649 27.32 -0.98 12.33
CA PHE A 649 26.52 -1.98 13.02
C PHE A 649 25.51 -2.59 12.06
N GLU A 650 25.15 -3.85 12.24
CA GLU A 650 24.16 -4.53 11.37
C GLU A 650 22.73 -4.08 11.67
N ALA A 651 22.42 -3.80 12.94
CA ALA A 651 21.10 -3.34 13.38
C ALA A 651 21.20 -2.26 14.46
N LEU A 652 20.09 -1.54 14.68
CA LEU A 652 19.97 -0.52 15.72
C LEU A 652 20.15 -1.10 17.14
N SER A 653 19.82 -2.37 17.34
CA SER A 653 19.96 -3.10 18.60
C SER A 653 21.35 -3.69 18.81
N SER A 654 22.22 -3.68 17.80
CA SER A 654 23.56 -4.28 17.90
C SER A 654 24.42 -3.54 18.91
N THR A 655 25.03 -4.30 19.82
CA THR A 655 25.92 -3.77 20.87
C THR A 655 27.39 -3.71 20.46
N HIS A 656 27.77 -4.46 19.42
CA HIS A 656 29.14 -4.55 18.90
C HIS A 656 29.18 -4.16 17.41
N PRO A 657 30.16 -3.32 16.99
CA PRO A 657 30.28 -2.92 15.59
C PRO A 657 31.01 -3.99 14.78
N TRP A 658 30.53 -4.30 13.58
CA TRP A 658 31.20 -5.23 12.67
C TRP A 658 32.34 -4.56 11.88
N LEU A 659 32.32 -3.23 11.74
CA LEU A 659 33.47 -2.43 11.30
C LEU A 659 33.72 -1.28 12.28
N SER A 660 34.98 -0.97 12.53
CA SER A 660 35.35 0.27 13.22
C SER A 660 36.70 0.82 12.76
N LEU A 661 36.83 2.14 12.81
CA LEU A 661 38.08 2.84 12.54
C LEU A 661 38.20 4.01 13.53
N ASN A 662 39.29 4.05 14.32
CA ASN A 662 39.57 5.23 15.12
C ASN A 662 40.22 6.30 14.22
N HIS A 663 39.98 7.56 14.53
CA HIS A 663 40.62 8.66 13.83
C HIS A 663 42.15 8.56 13.93
N GLY A 664 42.83 8.62 12.79
CA GLY A 664 44.30 8.49 12.68
C GLY A 664 44.81 7.07 12.45
N ASP A 665 43.95 6.04 12.56
CA ASP A 665 44.33 4.67 12.21
C ASP A 665 44.37 4.48 10.68
N SER A 666 45.30 3.64 10.21
CA SER A 666 45.45 3.36 8.77
C SER A 666 44.62 2.17 8.28
N GLN A 667 44.19 1.29 9.21
CA GLN A 667 43.51 0.03 8.93
C GLN A 667 42.16 -0.01 9.62
N VAL A 668 41.11 -0.34 8.85
CA VAL A 668 39.77 -0.56 9.39
C VAL A 668 39.76 -1.90 10.14
N THR A 669 39.33 -1.88 11.40
CA THR A 669 39.13 -3.09 12.20
C THR A 669 37.83 -3.74 11.78
N LEU A 670 37.92 -4.95 11.21
CA LEU A 670 36.78 -5.80 10.94
C LEU A 670 36.58 -6.75 12.12
N ASP A 671 35.45 -6.61 12.81
CA ASP A 671 35.06 -7.55 13.85
C ASP A 671 34.24 -8.68 13.20
N MET A 672 34.93 -9.79 12.94
CA MET A 672 34.38 -10.94 12.23
C MET A 672 33.48 -11.80 13.12
N ASP A 673 33.40 -11.48 14.41
CA ASP A 673 32.55 -12.12 15.40
C ASP A 673 31.07 -11.70 15.23
N ALA A 674 30.71 -10.84 14.28
CA ALA A 674 29.30 -10.49 13.96
C ALA A 674 28.64 -11.39 12.90
N ARG A 675 29.40 -12.13 12.07
CA ARG A 675 28.85 -12.87 10.91
C ARG A 675 28.61 -14.35 11.19
N HIS A 676 27.52 -14.65 11.88
CA HIS A 676 27.12 -16.03 12.17
C HIS A 676 26.33 -16.68 11.02
N LEU A 677 26.31 -18.01 10.95
CA LEU A 677 25.58 -18.79 9.94
C LEU A 677 24.09 -19.04 10.32
N ALA A 678 23.39 -18.00 10.79
CA ALA A 678 21.93 -17.96 10.98
C ALA A 678 21.33 -16.86 10.10
N GLU A 679 20.26 -17.15 9.37
CA GLU A 679 19.59 -16.20 8.48
C GLU A 679 18.08 -16.17 8.77
N THR A 680 17.51 -14.97 8.73
CA THR A 680 16.06 -14.74 8.89
C THR A 680 15.33 -14.69 7.54
N GLN A 681 16.07 -14.47 6.45
CA GLN A 681 15.53 -14.46 5.10
C GLN A 681 15.34 -15.88 4.53
N PRO A 682 14.36 -16.06 3.61
CA PRO A 682 14.19 -17.30 2.86
C PRO A 682 15.45 -17.71 2.09
N HIS A 683 15.54 -18.98 1.72
CA HIS A 683 16.65 -19.47 0.90
C HIS A 683 16.62 -18.86 -0.51
N ASN A 684 17.78 -18.47 -1.04
CA ASN A 684 17.93 -17.99 -2.41
C ASN A 684 18.11 -19.17 -3.38
N ASP A 685 17.12 -19.39 -4.26
CA ASP A 685 17.12 -20.44 -5.29
C ASP A 685 17.86 -20.06 -6.60
N GLN A 686 18.77 -19.09 -6.55
CA GLN A 686 19.60 -18.71 -7.69
C GLN A 686 20.38 -19.91 -8.23
N LYS A 687 20.43 -20.02 -9.55
CA LYS A 687 21.04 -21.15 -10.25
C LYS A 687 22.56 -21.11 -10.16
N LEU A 688 23.18 -22.30 -10.15
CA LEU A 688 24.61 -22.49 -9.91
C LEU A 688 25.53 -21.72 -10.88
N GLN A 689 25.10 -21.48 -12.14
CA GLN A 689 25.93 -20.72 -13.08
C GLN A 689 26.10 -19.25 -12.69
N ASP A 690 25.16 -18.71 -11.91
CA ASP A 690 25.14 -17.31 -11.48
C ASP A 690 25.81 -17.12 -10.12
N TRP A 691 26.28 -18.19 -9.49
CA TRP A 691 27.05 -18.11 -8.25
C TRP A 691 28.46 -17.59 -8.54
N ASP A 692 28.97 -16.74 -7.66
CA ASP A 692 30.36 -16.30 -7.76
C ASP A 692 31.35 -17.46 -7.59
N LEU A 693 32.38 -17.46 -8.43
CA LEU A 693 33.55 -18.32 -8.24
C LEU A 693 34.51 -17.68 -7.22
N PRO A 694 35.29 -18.48 -6.47
CA PRO A 694 36.41 -17.96 -5.71
C PRO A 694 37.36 -17.16 -6.63
N ASN A 695 37.65 -15.92 -6.26
CA ASN A 695 38.49 -15.06 -7.07
C ASN A 695 39.97 -15.49 -7.03
N GLN A 696 40.79 -14.93 -7.92
CA GLN A 696 42.19 -15.33 -8.05
C GLN A 696 43.01 -15.10 -6.78
N GLU A 697 42.69 -14.05 -6.00
CA GLU A 697 43.38 -13.76 -4.74
C GLU A 697 43.07 -14.83 -3.68
N GLN A 698 41.81 -15.24 -3.55
CA GLN A 698 41.37 -16.30 -2.65
C GLN A 698 42.03 -17.64 -3.01
N ILE A 699 42.08 -17.97 -4.31
CA ILE A 699 42.79 -19.16 -4.80
C ILE A 699 44.29 -19.07 -4.52
N ASN A 700 44.91 -17.91 -4.73
CA ASN A 700 46.33 -17.70 -4.44
C ASN A 700 46.62 -17.84 -2.95
N LYS A 701 45.74 -17.36 -2.08
CA LYS A 701 45.83 -17.52 -0.62
C LYS A 701 45.79 -19.00 -0.24
N LEU A 702 44.85 -19.77 -0.79
CA LEU A 702 44.79 -21.22 -0.55
C LEU A 702 46.03 -21.96 -1.07
N LYS A 703 46.55 -21.58 -2.24
CA LYS A 703 47.80 -22.13 -2.80
C LYS A 703 49.03 -21.76 -1.96
N ALA A 704 49.12 -20.53 -1.48
CA ALA A 704 50.21 -20.11 -0.60
C ALA A 704 50.16 -20.86 0.73
N GLU A 705 48.94 -21.05 1.27
CA GLU A 705 48.73 -21.79 2.50
C GLU A 705 49.03 -23.28 2.35
N SER A 706 48.85 -23.84 1.16
CA SER A 706 49.19 -25.25 0.84
C SER A 706 50.68 -25.54 0.81
N GLN A 707 51.53 -24.52 0.67
CA GLN A 707 53.00 -24.66 0.75
C GLN A 707 53.52 -24.66 2.19
N LYS A 708 52.68 -24.34 3.18
CA LYS A 708 53.08 -24.34 4.60
C LYS A 708 52.86 -25.71 5.23
N THR A 709 53.70 -26.05 6.22
CA THR A 709 53.47 -27.25 7.04
C THR A 709 52.20 -27.10 7.85
N LYS A 710 51.17 -27.90 7.53
CA LYS A 710 49.86 -27.90 8.20
C LYS A 710 49.61 -29.21 8.95
N PRO A 711 48.81 -29.18 10.02
CA PRO A 711 48.36 -30.41 10.65
C PRO A 711 47.56 -31.25 9.65
N GLN A 712 47.78 -32.56 9.67
CA GLN A 712 46.99 -33.51 8.88
C GLN A 712 45.54 -33.54 9.36
N LEU A 713 44.60 -33.86 8.46
CA LEU A 713 43.21 -34.15 8.84
C LEU A 713 43.16 -35.33 9.82
N ALA A 714 42.65 -35.09 11.02
CA ALA A 714 42.52 -36.14 12.02
C ALA A 714 41.49 -37.19 11.57
N ASN A 715 41.90 -38.47 11.55
CA ASN A 715 41.06 -39.65 11.24
C ASN A 715 40.46 -39.71 9.83
N HIS A 716 40.85 -38.81 8.92
CA HIS A 716 40.34 -38.73 7.55
C HIS A 716 41.49 -38.44 6.60
N ASP A 717 41.37 -38.93 5.37
CA ASP A 717 42.40 -38.82 4.34
C ASP A 717 42.14 -37.60 3.44
N HIS A 718 40.86 -37.23 3.27
CA HIS A 718 40.41 -36.06 2.51
C HIS A 718 39.16 -35.40 3.11
N GLN A 719 38.94 -34.13 2.82
CA GLN A 719 37.73 -33.38 3.20
C GLN A 719 37.07 -32.75 1.97
N VAL A 720 35.75 -32.87 1.86
CA VAL A 720 34.95 -32.12 0.87
C VAL A 720 34.09 -31.10 1.60
N LEU A 721 34.25 -29.84 1.22
CA LEU A 721 33.46 -28.71 1.70
C LEU A 721 32.35 -28.41 0.70
N ILE A 722 31.10 -28.36 1.17
CA ILE A 722 29.93 -28.10 0.33
C ILE A 722 29.39 -26.72 0.71
N GLN A 723 29.58 -25.73 -0.16
CA GLN A 723 28.90 -24.43 -0.09
C GLN A 723 27.48 -24.60 -0.62
N THR A 724 26.47 -24.34 0.21
CA THR A 724 25.07 -24.68 -0.09
C THR A 724 24.22 -23.54 -0.65
N GLU A 725 24.73 -22.31 -0.68
CA GLU A 725 24.03 -21.11 -1.16
C GLU A 725 25.02 -20.05 -1.70
N PRO A 726 24.57 -19.12 -2.58
CA PRO A 726 25.41 -18.10 -3.23
C PRO A 726 25.70 -16.88 -2.34
N ASP A 727 25.71 -17.07 -1.03
CA ASP A 727 25.92 -15.98 -0.08
C ASP A 727 27.42 -15.76 0.21
N ASP A 728 27.81 -14.51 0.36
CA ASP A 728 29.20 -14.11 0.59
C ASP A 728 29.77 -14.62 1.91
N ASN A 729 28.99 -14.62 2.99
CA ASN A 729 29.42 -15.14 4.28
C ASN A 729 29.59 -16.66 4.23
N VAL A 730 28.71 -17.37 3.52
CA VAL A 730 28.81 -18.82 3.32
C VAL A 730 30.03 -19.18 2.46
N LYS A 731 30.27 -18.43 1.38
CA LYS A 731 31.47 -18.54 0.51
C LYS A 731 32.75 -18.31 1.32
N ASP A 732 32.82 -17.21 2.07
CA ASP A 732 33.97 -16.86 2.90
C ASP A 732 34.23 -17.88 4.02
N SER A 733 33.17 -18.31 4.73
CA SER A 733 33.24 -19.37 5.74
C SER A 733 33.79 -20.68 5.18
N THR A 734 33.37 -21.03 3.96
CA THR A 734 33.85 -22.22 3.24
C THR A 734 35.34 -22.09 2.90
N LEU A 735 35.78 -20.94 2.40
CA LEU A 735 37.17 -20.68 2.07
C LEU A 735 38.08 -20.71 3.31
N LYS A 736 37.64 -20.13 4.43
CA LYS A 736 38.39 -20.17 5.69
C LYS A 736 38.55 -21.59 6.24
N LEU A 737 37.51 -22.42 6.15
CA LEU A 737 37.61 -23.84 6.54
C LEU A 737 38.67 -24.58 5.71
N ALA A 738 38.77 -24.27 4.41
CA ALA A 738 39.76 -24.87 3.53
C ALA A 738 41.20 -24.49 3.91
N LEU A 739 41.45 -23.28 4.44
CA LEU A 739 42.79 -22.83 4.88
C LEU A 739 43.43 -23.72 5.96
N LYS A 740 42.62 -24.51 6.69
CA LYS A 740 43.12 -25.41 7.73
C LYS A 740 43.85 -26.63 7.14
N HIS A 741 43.34 -27.17 6.04
CA HIS A 741 43.85 -28.38 5.38
C HIS A 741 43.81 -28.23 3.84
N PRO A 742 44.45 -27.20 3.26
CA PRO A 742 44.25 -26.82 1.86
C PRO A 742 44.69 -27.91 0.87
N THR A 743 45.68 -28.74 1.23
CA THR A 743 46.18 -29.86 0.41
C THR A 743 45.29 -31.10 0.43
N GLN A 744 44.38 -31.20 1.40
CA GLN A 744 43.48 -32.34 1.59
C GLN A 744 42.00 -31.91 1.51
N THR A 745 41.72 -30.79 0.84
CA THR A 745 40.37 -30.22 0.76
C THR A 745 39.94 -30.03 -0.69
N THR A 746 38.70 -30.44 -0.98
CA THR A 746 37.95 -30.06 -2.20
C THR A 746 36.79 -29.16 -1.81
N ILE A 747 36.56 -28.07 -2.55
CA ILE A 747 35.38 -27.21 -2.38
C ILE A 747 34.41 -27.44 -3.53
N VAL A 748 33.16 -27.71 -3.18
CA VAL A 748 32.03 -27.91 -4.07
C VAL A 748 30.99 -26.83 -3.79
N GLN A 749 30.52 -26.15 -4.84
CA GLN A 749 29.31 -25.33 -4.77
C GLN A 749 28.13 -26.19 -5.24
N MET A 750 27.07 -26.24 -4.45
CA MET A 750 25.92 -27.11 -4.70
C MET A 750 24.61 -26.37 -4.49
N GLN A 751 23.80 -26.26 -5.54
CA GLN A 751 22.46 -25.68 -5.48
C GLN A 751 21.44 -26.67 -4.89
N LYS A 752 20.24 -26.20 -4.53
CA LYS A 752 19.25 -26.95 -3.75
C LYS A 752 18.84 -28.30 -4.35
N ASP A 753 18.76 -28.41 -5.68
CA ASP A 753 18.38 -29.65 -6.39
C ASP A 753 19.48 -30.75 -6.39
N GLY A 754 20.68 -30.41 -5.91
CA GLY A 754 21.85 -31.28 -5.85
C GLY A 754 22.80 -31.15 -7.04
N THR A 755 22.54 -30.28 -8.01
CA THR A 755 23.50 -29.92 -9.07
C THR A 755 24.69 -29.21 -8.43
N TYR A 756 25.90 -29.55 -8.86
CA TYR A 756 27.12 -29.04 -8.24
C TYR A 756 28.26 -28.81 -9.23
N ARG A 757 29.24 -28.01 -8.81
CA ARG A 757 30.54 -27.82 -9.50
C ARG A 757 31.67 -27.79 -8.49
N VAL A 758 32.83 -28.34 -8.88
CA VAL A 758 34.07 -28.24 -8.09
C VAL A 758 34.73 -26.91 -8.39
N VAL A 759 35.07 -26.14 -7.36
CA VAL A 759 35.69 -24.80 -7.49
C VAL A 759 37.10 -24.71 -6.92
N TYR A 760 37.55 -25.72 -6.16
CA TYR A 760 38.90 -25.82 -5.63
C TYR A 760 39.24 -27.26 -5.24
N GLY A 761 40.51 -27.65 -5.40
CA GLY A 761 41.05 -28.92 -4.89
C GLY A 761 40.95 -30.08 -5.87
N THR A 762 41.07 -31.29 -5.34
CA THR A 762 41.04 -32.54 -6.11
C THR A 762 39.64 -32.83 -6.66
N ASP A 763 39.55 -33.22 -7.94
CA ASP A 763 38.28 -33.67 -8.53
C ASP A 763 37.68 -34.86 -7.74
N LEU A 764 36.36 -34.92 -7.64
CA LEU A 764 35.67 -35.91 -6.79
C LEU A 764 36.00 -37.36 -7.19
N ASP A 765 36.12 -37.62 -8.48
CA ASP A 765 36.45 -38.92 -9.08
C ASP A 765 37.91 -39.35 -8.89
N LYS A 766 38.71 -38.57 -8.17
CA LYS A 766 40.11 -38.87 -7.80
C LYS A 766 40.33 -38.94 -6.29
N ILE A 767 39.30 -38.66 -5.49
CA ILE A 767 39.36 -38.75 -4.04
C ILE A 767 39.31 -40.22 -3.62
N THR A 768 40.20 -40.64 -2.73
CA THR A 768 40.26 -42.01 -2.18
C THR A 768 40.34 -41.98 -0.64
N GLY A 769 40.07 -43.11 0.01
CA GLY A 769 40.20 -43.24 1.47
C GLY A 769 39.01 -42.69 2.25
N ARG A 770 39.23 -42.35 3.53
CA ARG A 770 38.18 -41.86 4.44
C ARG A 770 37.92 -40.38 4.21
N VAL A 771 36.70 -40.06 3.77
CA VAL A 771 36.28 -38.69 3.45
C VAL A 771 35.48 -38.09 4.60
N LYS A 772 35.80 -36.85 4.95
CA LYS A 772 34.96 -35.99 5.79
C LYS A 772 34.18 -35.02 4.90
N LEU A 773 32.87 -34.92 5.07
CA LEU A 773 32.09 -33.81 4.50
C LEU A 773 31.95 -32.69 5.51
N SER A 774 32.02 -31.43 5.08
CA SER A 774 31.44 -30.33 5.85
C SER A 774 30.49 -29.52 4.98
N VAL A 775 29.24 -29.42 5.41
CA VAL A 775 28.16 -28.72 4.71
C VAL A 775 28.04 -27.34 5.34
N VAL A 776 28.23 -26.28 4.55
CA VAL A 776 28.31 -24.89 5.02
C VAL A 776 27.17 -24.08 4.42
N GLY A 777 26.32 -23.54 5.29
CA GLY A 777 25.13 -22.77 4.91
C GLY A 777 24.44 -22.15 6.12
N TYR A 778 23.44 -21.31 5.87
CA TYR A 778 22.63 -20.75 6.94
C TYR A 778 21.63 -21.79 7.46
N GLY A 779 21.57 -21.90 8.79
CA GLY A 779 20.48 -22.61 9.48
C GLY A 779 19.21 -21.77 9.51
N ARG A 780 18.06 -22.39 9.22
CA ARG A 780 16.73 -21.73 9.20
C ARG A 780 15.65 -22.62 9.79
N LYS A 781 14.57 -22.01 10.29
CA LYS A 781 13.32 -22.69 10.68
C LYS A 781 12.29 -22.56 9.56
N THR A 782 11.57 -23.64 9.25
CA THR A 782 10.39 -23.57 8.38
C THR A 782 9.20 -22.96 9.14
N GLN A 783 8.17 -22.53 8.40
CA GLN A 783 6.90 -22.05 9.01
C GLN A 783 6.25 -23.11 9.93
N GLU A 784 6.48 -24.39 9.64
CA GLU A 784 6.01 -25.53 10.43
C GLU A 784 6.96 -25.92 11.59
N GLY A 785 8.03 -25.14 11.81
CA GLY A 785 8.99 -25.34 12.91
C GLY A 785 10.11 -26.34 12.65
N GLY A 786 10.24 -26.86 11.44
CA GLY A 786 11.30 -27.79 11.04
C GLY A 786 12.64 -27.10 10.77
N ASP A 787 13.76 -27.80 11.01
CA ASP A 787 15.11 -27.30 10.75
C ASP A 787 15.56 -27.51 9.31
N THR A 788 16.26 -26.52 8.74
CA THR A 788 16.90 -26.62 7.43
C THR A 788 18.33 -26.05 7.45
N LEU A 789 19.20 -26.58 6.57
CA LEU A 789 20.55 -26.08 6.33
C LEU A 789 20.69 -25.73 4.85
N GLY A 790 20.99 -24.47 4.53
CA GLY A 790 21.02 -24.00 3.15
C GLY A 790 19.70 -24.28 2.43
N GLY A 791 18.58 -24.06 3.11
CA GLY A 791 17.23 -24.28 2.59
C GLY A 791 16.82 -25.74 2.41
N ARG A 792 17.61 -26.72 2.87
CA ARG A 792 17.34 -28.16 2.73
C ARG A 792 16.93 -28.80 4.04
N SER A 793 15.84 -29.57 3.99
CA SER A 793 15.50 -30.56 5.01
C SER A 793 16.57 -31.65 5.12
N ALA A 794 16.57 -32.41 6.22
CA ALA A 794 17.49 -33.54 6.41
C ALA A 794 17.38 -34.57 5.28
N THR A 795 16.18 -34.80 4.74
CA THR A 795 15.92 -35.73 3.63
C THR A 795 16.49 -35.21 2.31
N GLU A 796 16.27 -33.93 1.98
CA GLU A 796 16.81 -33.33 0.77
C GLU A 796 18.34 -33.29 0.80
N LEU A 797 18.92 -32.89 1.93
CA LEU A 797 20.37 -32.89 2.12
C LEU A 797 20.96 -34.31 1.99
N SER A 798 20.31 -35.31 2.59
CA SER A 798 20.75 -36.71 2.47
C SER A 798 20.68 -37.22 1.03
N THR A 799 19.64 -36.84 0.29
CA THR A 799 19.51 -37.16 -1.14
C THR A 799 20.63 -36.53 -1.95
N ASN A 800 20.94 -35.25 -1.70
CA ASN A 800 22.05 -34.55 -2.34
C ASN A 800 23.41 -35.21 -2.03
N ILE A 801 23.66 -35.59 -0.78
CA ILE A 801 24.91 -36.26 -0.37
C ILE A 801 25.02 -37.65 -1.01
N THR A 802 23.91 -38.38 -1.12
CA THR A 802 23.87 -39.69 -1.78
C THR A 802 24.25 -39.56 -3.26
N LYS A 803 23.72 -38.54 -3.96
CA LYS A 803 24.13 -38.22 -5.34
C LYS A 803 25.61 -37.86 -5.43
N LEU A 804 26.12 -37.01 -4.52
CA LEU A 804 27.53 -36.63 -4.48
C LEU A 804 28.44 -37.84 -4.25
N ASN A 805 28.02 -38.80 -3.40
CA ASN A 805 28.78 -40.01 -3.12
C ASN A 805 28.98 -40.88 -4.37
N GLN A 806 28.04 -40.88 -5.32
CA GLN A 806 28.16 -41.59 -6.60
C GLN A 806 29.23 -40.99 -7.51
N ALA A 807 29.62 -39.72 -7.28
CA ALA A 807 30.69 -39.07 -8.02
C ALA A 807 32.08 -39.26 -7.40
N LEU A 808 32.17 -39.87 -6.21
CA LEU A 808 33.44 -40.26 -5.60
C LEU A 808 33.94 -41.58 -6.19
N THR A 809 35.23 -41.87 -6.03
CA THR A 809 35.76 -43.18 -6.38
C THR A 809 35.17 -44.28 -5.50
N ASN A 810 35.14 -45.51 -6.01
CA ASN A 810 34.74 -46.68 -5.22
C ASN A 810 35.65 -46.92 -3.98
N ASP A 811 36.87 -46.38 -4.00
CA ASP A 811 37.84 -46.48 -2.91
C ASP A 811 37.67 -45.36 -1.86
N ALA A 812 36.73 -44.43 -2.07
CA ALA A 812 36.36 -43.41 -1.11
C ALA A 812 35.20 -43.88 -0.22
N THR A 813 35.24 -43.53 1.06
CA THR A 813 34.11 -43.75 1.98
C THR A 813 33.88 -42.52 2.82
N ILE A 814 32.69 -41.93 2.75
CA ILE A 814 32.30 -40.83 3.62
C ILE A 814 32.10 -41.38 5.04
N ARG A 815 32.94 -40.95 5.99
CA ARG A 815 32.90 -41.44 7.39
C ARG A 815 32.19 -40.49 8.34
N HIS A 816 32.36 -39.18 8.13
CA HIS A 816 31.84 -38.15 9.03
C HIS A 816 31.29 -36.96 8.24
N ILE A 817 30.15 -36.42 8.70
CA ILE A 817 29.55 -35.21 8.13
C ILE A 817 29.48 -34.14 9.21
N SER A 818 30.07 -32.99 8.93
CA SER A 818 30.05 -31.83 9.80
C SER A 818 29.09 -30.78 9.25
N LEU A 819 27.93 -30.63 9.88
CA LEU A 819 26.94 -29.60 9.55
C LEU A 819 27.38 -28.27 10.16
N VAL A 820 27.59 -27.27 9.31
CA VAL A 820 28.14 -25.95 9.67
C VAL A 820 27.09 -24.90 9.35
N GLY A 821 26.18 -24.72 10.31
CA GLY A 821 25.12 -23.71 10.34
C GLY A 821 24.64 -23.53 11.78
N CYS A 822 24.01 -22.39 12.08
CA CYS A 822 23.47 -22.10 13.40
C CYS A 822 22.18 -22.87 13.69
N ASN A 823 21.87 -23.07 14.97
CA ASN A 823 20.54 -23.46 15.46
C ASN A 823 19.92 -24.69 14.77
N LEU A 824 20.74 -25.69 14.42
CA LEU A 824 20.26 -26.96 13.85
C LEU A 824 19.71 -27.91 14.95
N ASP A 825 19.16 -27.33 16.02
CA ASP A 825 18.53 -28.02 17.15
C ASP A 825 17.64 -27.07 17.99
N ASN A 826 16.83 -27.63 18.90
CA ASN A 826 16.04 -26.89 19.89
C ASN A 826 16.89 -26.64 21.17
N PRO A 827 16.92 -25.43 21.76
CA PRO A 827 17.84 -25.07 22.85
C PRO A 827 17.56 -25.72 24.22
N THR A 828 16.67 -26.72 24.30
CA THR A 828 16.31 -27.39 25.55
C THR A 828 17.20 -28.61 25.79
N ASP A 829 18.31 -28.45 26.54
CA ASP A 829 19.14 -29.45 27.27
C ASP A 829 19.45 -30.84 26.67
N ASN A 830 19.01 -31.15 25.45
CA ASN A 830 19.13 -32.46 24.83
C ASN A 830 20.35 -32.45 23.91
N SER A 831 21.33 -33.30 24.21
CA SER A 831 22.59 -33.42 23.46
C SER A 831 22.47 -33.99 22.03
N THR A 832 21.26 -34.09 21.48
CA THR A 832 20.97 -34.79 20.22
C THR A 832 20.11 -33.96 19.26
N SER A 833 20.77 -33.37 18.26
CA SER A 833 20.11 -32.69 17.14
C SER A 833 19.26 -33.65 16.32
N THR A 834 17.95 -33.36 16.24
CA THR A 834 16.99 -34.13 15.44
C THR A 834 17.37 -34.09 13.96
N TYR A 835 17.74 -32.91 13.45
CA TYR A 835 18.20 -32.73 12.07
C TYR A 835 19.44 -33.58 11.76
N ALA A 836 20.46 -33.53 12.64
CA ALA A 836 21.70 -34.29 12.47
C ALA A 836 21.50 -35.80 12.64
N ALA A 837 20.62 -36.22 13.55
CA ALA A 837 20.28 -37.63 13.77
C ALA A 837 19.56 -38.21 12.55
N GLN A 838 18.58 -37.47 12.00
CA GLN A 838 17.86 -37.89 10.81
C GLN A 838 18.77 -37.95 9.57
N THR A 839 19.67 -36.97 9.42
CA THR A 839 20.68 -36.98 8.34
C THR A 839 21.61 -38.19 8.46
N LEU A 840 22.06 -38.54 9.67
CA LEU A 840 22.87 -39.73 9.90
C LEU A 840 22.11 -41.02 9.59
N GLN A 841 20.85 -41.11 10.03
CA GLN A 841 20.00 -42.27 9.80
C GLN A 841 19.81 -42.54 8.30
N ASN A 842 19.52 -41.49 7.53
CA ASN A 842 19.30 -41.57 6.09
C ASN A 842 20.57 -41.96 5.30
N LEU A 843 21.77 -41.70 5.85
CA LEU A 843 23.05 -41.91 5.15
C LEU A 843 23.86 -43.11 5.68
N LYS A 844 23.31 -43.86 6.64
CA LYS A 844 24.00 -45.00 7.24
C LYS A 844 24.34 -46.08 6.21
N GLU A 845 23.47 -46.30 5.22
CA GLU A 845 23.63 -47.33 4.19
C GLU A 845 24.79 -47.05 3.23
N ILE A 846 25.19 -45.78 3.06
CA ILE A 846 26.34 -45.39 2.23
C ILE A 846 27.65 -45.29 3.03
N GLY A 847 27.68 -45.80 4.26
CA GLY A 847 28.90 -45.94 5.07
C GLY A 847 29.21 -44.77 6.01
N VAL A 848 28.29 -43.79 6.14
CA VAL A 848 28.44 -42.68 7.10
C VAL A 848 28.29 -43.19 8.52
N THR A 849 29.27 -42.87 9.38
CA THR A 849 29.33 -43.38 10.75
C THR A 849 29.00 -42.35 11.82
N SER A 850 29.07 -41.05 11.50
CA SER A 850 28.75 -39.98 12.45
C SER A 850 28.40 -38.66 11.75
N THR A 851 27.57 -37.87 12.41
CA THR A 851 27.25 -36.47 12.06
C THR A 851 27.57 -35.57 13.25
N SER A 852 27.92 -34.31 13.00
CA SER A 852 28.01 -33.27 14.03
C SER A 852 27.22 -32.04 13.62
N ALA A 853 26.45 -31.48 14.54
CA ALA A 853 25.78 -30.18 14.40
C ALA A 853 26.05 -29.29 15.62
N ARG A 854 25.59 -28.04 15.57
CA ARG A 854 25.64 -27.08 16.67
C ARG A 854 24.24 -26.57 16.97
N SER A 855 23.91 -26.54 18.26
CA SER A 855 22.72 -25.90 18.81
C SER A 855 22.89 -24.38 18.94
N ASP A 856 24.13 -23.93 19.10
CA ASP A 856 24.50 -22.52 19.23
C ASP A 856 24.71 -21.82 17.88
N TYR A 857 24.88 -20.50 17.94
CA TYR A 857 25.36 -19.73 16.80
C TYR A 857 26.79 -20.15 16.44
N VAL A 858 27.08 -20.22 15.14
CA VAL A 858 28.34 -20.69 14.56
C VAL A 858 28.91 -19.64 13.63
N ALA A 859 30.19 -19.32 13.81
CA ALA A 859 30.99 -18.52 12.90
C ALA A 859 32.31 -19.23 12.58
N ILE A 860 32.92 -18.88 11.45
CA ILE A 860 34.24 -19.39 11.06
C ILE A 860 35.27 -18.26 11.19
N GLY A 861 36.20 -18.45 12.13
CA GLY A 861 37.30 -17.53 12.37
C GLY A 861 38.32 -17.49 11.22
N PRO A 862 39.16 -16.46 11.15
CA PRO A 862 40.16 -16.28 10.08
C PRO A 862 41.15 -17.44 9.94
N ASP A 863 41.37 -18.20 11.01
CA ASP A 863 42.25 -19.37 11.06
C ASP A 863 41.56 -20.69 10.68
N GLY A 864 40.30 -20.62 10.24
CA GLY A 864 39.49 -21.77 9.83
C GLY A 864 38.94 -22.57 11.01
N ARG A 865 38.98 -22.04 12.24
CA ARG A 865 38.34 -22.67 13.40
C ARG A 865 36.87 -22.26 13.49
N LYS A 866 36.04 -23.22 13.91
CA LYS A 866 34.65 -22.98 14.29
C LYS A 866 34.63 -22.30 15.66
N LEU A 867 33.88 -21.22 15.75
CA LEU A 867 33.56 -20.51 16.97
C LEU A 867 32.06 -20.68 17.28
N THR A 868 31.71 -20.75 18.55
CA THR A 868 30.32 -20.82 19.01
C THR A 868 29.97 -19.68 19.97
N SER A 869 28.70 -19.27 19.95
CA SER A 869 28.15 -18.18 20.76
C SER A 869 26.70 -18.53 21.10
N SER A 870 26.28 -18.30 22.35
CA SER A 870 24.95 -18.68 22.81
C SER A 870 23.84 -17.75 22.28
N THR A 871 24.18 -16.49 22.02
CA THR A 871 23.22 -15.45 21.59
C THR A 871 23.54 -14.84 20.23
N GLY A 872 24.60 -15.29 19.55
CA GLY A 872 25.14 -14.68 18.33
C GLY A 872 25.77 -13.30 18.57
N THR A 873 25.77 -12.83 19.81
CA THR A 873 26.12 -11.46 20.23
C THR A 873 26.96 -11.43 21.50
N ASP A 874 27.10 -12.55 22.19
CA ASP A 874 28.02 -12.79 23.30
C ASP A 874 29.41 -13.23 22.82
N ALA A 875 30.36 -13.38 23.73
CA ALA A 875 31.74 -13.70 23.39
C ALA A 875 31.84 -15.05 22.66
N TRP A 876 32.48 -15.04 21.49
CA TRP A 876 32.69 -16.22 20.68
C TRP A 876 33.80 -17.10 21.25
N LYS A 877 33.52 -18.39 21.39
CA LYS A 877 34.43 -19.35 22.00
C LYS A 877 34.88 -20.43 21.02
N HIS A 878 36.16 -20.80 21.11
CA HIS A 878 36.67 -21.97 20.39
C HIS A 878 36.72 -23.19 21.31
N LYS A 879 35.82 -24.16 21.05
CA LYS A 879 35.54 -25.32 21.91
C LYS A 879 34.89 -24.89 23.22
N ASP A 880 33.84 -25.62 23.60
CA ASP A 880 33.02 -25.35 24.77
C ASP A 880 33.90 -25.35 26.04
N SER A 881 34.33 -24.16 26.46
CA SER A 881 35.11 -23.89 27.66
C SER A 881 34.60 -22.65 28.39
#